data_AF-A0A7L2YS30-F1
#
_entry.id   AF-A0A7L2YS30-F1
#
_cell.length_a   1.000
_cell.length_b   1.000
_cell.length_c   1.000
_cell.angle_alpha   90.00
_cell.angle_beta   90.00
_cell.angle_gamma   90.00
#
_symmetry.space_group_name_H-M   'P 1'
#
loop_
_entity.id
_entity.type
_entity.pdbx_description
1 polymer ?
#
loop_
_entity_poly.entity_id
_entity_poly.type
_entity_poly.pdbx_seq_one_letter_code
_entity_poly.pdbx_strand_id
1 'polypeptide(L)'
;KHIKSHVSATLVCVEYNGAILGESPETDVLPDGTATYNFVTSFECSPSGPNSLADIAQNPLLFTLTGVMKKNKKQKEKTMPLAQAVVDLLPLLQGQHSFKVLAPLCAVLPSPLESHDPEAKGALEVTVCTKKPLLSAAQLANCNLLSVTLEAAYSVPEAFTPAEPSQNYMACLQVPAAEEKEIPLLFKNGILKLAGEKEPLPRPKKWSLDNIMAPDALNMPNSFIVGGPYEDEDGELTGREDRELRIQAESKKRIVWDMERRYYLDPVAVVSLEKRIAEGQYWPVELCRMTVASASKDKTSKANKGDEDKQIFFHGVAYVNVLPLLCPGVKRIRGASRVFTYRDSEVLEKTKCQHSAFRDLGAQLGLTKEGLLTSGIPTPSSKAFPSKTPKAEKGMNRRMSNASKIQPSDTSLDKENATKLSPDGQQYAEAGTFLVMEIKLDKALVPERLREDLTRRVKQMIPPRPPLPPRPGGAKEAVENYYSHVTSIASDILREYHHLFGKQWSEEGEVDPETLEEQKRQLNVKLNSSGKCFAFKEQLKPAVVKIVREKYGKTTAFKSEKEFQEFLSELYVYLVDQMHVALNRPLFEEPAAPVPVLRMTSEQLWLFAREAEVNKDYELADTYHHQRLSQDRHNIQHWLDYGAFCLLTKETTKAQDCFRQALSLDFHHIQSLLLSGVVAVLLQHYEEAEIFFENACCLEPPSIEAWTLSGLFYEMKNNNTRAELAFREAKKLLRAQLAEERSIPQAAEGGREKTQTPAASARSQSPGPD
;
A
#
# COMPACT_ATOMS: atom_id res chain seq x y z
N LYS A 1 31.85 -49.92 -17.06
CA LYS A 1 31.80 -50.07 -18.54
C LYS A 1 31.68 -48.67 -19.12
N HIS A 2 32.73 -48.18 -19.79
CA HIS A 2 32.81 -46.83 -20.36
C HIS A 2 31.66 -46.57 -21.34
N ILE A 3 30.78 -45.63 -21.02
CA ILE A 3 29.93 -45.00 -22.02
C ILE A 3 30.87 -44.07 -22.79
N LYS A 4 31.21 -44.45 -24.03
CA LYS A 4 31.89 -43.55 -24.97
C LYS A 4 30.95 -42.36 -25.19
N SER A 5 31.21 -41.21 -24.58
CA SER A 5 30.57 -39.97 -25.04
C SER A 5 31.12 -39.70 -26.44
N HIS A 6 30.28 -39.90 -27.45
CA HIS A 6 30.66 -39.74 -28.85
C HIS A 6 30.96 -38.28 -29.24
N VAL A 7 30.69 -37.32 -28.36
CA VAL A 7 30.98 -35.89 -28.55
C VAL A 7 32.41 -35.61 -28.12
N SER A 8 33.24 -35.23 -29.08
CA SER A 8 34.66 -34.91 -28.85
C SER A 8 34.92 -33.42 -28.67
N ALA A 9 34.10 -32.56 -29.28
CA ALA A 9 34.20 -31.11 -29.18
C ALA A 9 32.80 -30.50 -29.21
N THR A 10 32.69 -29.30 -28.65
CA THR A 10 31.44 -28.53 -28.60
C THR A 10 31.70 -27.09 -29.00
N LEU A 11 30.65 -26.41 -29.47
CA LEU A 11 30.65 -24.99 -29.77
C LEU A 11 29.36 -24.34 -29.26
N VAL A 12 29.40 -23.04 -29.02
CA VAL A 12 28.26 -22.24 -28.53
C VAL A 12 27.95 -21.15 -29.55
N CYS A 13 26.72 -21.16 -30.06
CA CYS A 13 26.16 -20.08 -30.86
C CYS A 13 25.33 -19.15 -29.98
N VAL A 14 25.49 -17.84 -30.13
CA VAL A 14 24.74 -16.83 -29.39
C VAL A 14 23.83 -16.06 -30.33
N GLU A 15 22.56 -15.98 -29.98
CA GLU A 15 21.51 -15.31 -30.74
C GLU A 15 20.79 -14.27 -29.88
N TYR A 16 20.41 -13.16 -30.50
CA TYR A 16 19.59 -12.12 -29.88
C TYR A 16 18.62 -11.54 -30.90
N ASN A 17 17.35 -11.46 -30.53
CA ASN A 17 16.28 -10.89 -31.36
C ASN A 17 16.24 -11.48 -32.80
N GLY A 18 16.48 -12.79 -32.93
CA GLY A 18 16.52 -13.50 -34.21
C GLY A 18 17.80 -13.32 -35.03
N ALA A 19 18.77 -12.53 -34.57
CA ALA A 19 20.07 -12.35 -35.21
C ALA A 19 21.16 -13.16 -34.49
N ILE A 20 22.00 -13.86 -35.26
CA ILE A 20 23.18 -14.54 -34.73
C ILE A 20 24.26 -13.50 -34.41
N LEU A 21 24.65 -13.42 -33.15
CA LEU A 21 25.69 -12.50 -32.66
C LEU A 21 27.11 -13.06 -32.86
N GLY A 22 27.25 -14.39 -32.86
CA GLY A 22 28.51 -15.06 -33.14
C GLY A 22 28.54 -16.50 -32.62
N GLU A 23 29.59 -17.20 -33.03
CA GLU A 23 29.83 -18.62 -32.72
C GLU A 23 31.22 -18.77 -32.09
N SER A 24 31.32 -19.56 -31.02
CA SER A 24 32.59 -19.83 -30.34
C SER A 24 33.47 -20.78 -31.15
N PRO A 25 34.80 -20.77 -30.96
CA PRO A 25 35.65 -21.83 -31.50
C PRO A 25 35.28 -23.19 -30.92
N GLU A 26 35.53 -24.26 -31.70
CA GLU A 26 35.36 -25.63 -31.23
C GLU A 26 36.29 -25.90 -30.05
N THR A 27 35.71 -26.37 -28.95
CA THR A 27 36.42 -26.65 -27.70
C THR A 27 36.24 -28.11 -27.33
N ASP A 28 37.35 -28.83 -27.12
CA ASP A 28 37.31 -30.21 -26.63
C ASP A 28 36.76 -30.23 -25.19
N VAL A 29 35.86 -31.18 -24.90
CA VAL A 29 35.26 -31.34 -23.56
C VAL A 29 36.22 -32.11 -22.68
N LEU A 30 36.53 -31.58 -21.49
CA LEU A 30 37.44 -32.22 -20.53
C LEU A 30 36.80 -33.50 -19.93
N PRO A 31 37.62 -34.44 -19.39
CA PRO A 31 37.11 -35.68 -18.81
C PRO A 31 36.15 -35.51 -17.63
N ASP A 32 36.17 -34.33 -16.99
CA ASP A 32 35.27 -33.93 -15.90
C ASP A 32 33.93 -33.37 -16.41
N GLY A 33 33.73 -33.31 -17.73
CA GLY A 33 32.53 -32.79 -18.37
C GLY A 33 32.49 -31.28 -18.55
N THR A 34 33.58 -30.56 -18.21
CA THR A 34 33.65 -29.10 -18.34
C THR A 34 34.27 -28.67 -19.68
N ALA A 35 33.85 -27.50 -20.18
CA ALA A 35 34.41 -26.88 -21.38
C ALA A 35 34.49 -25.36 -21.18
N THR A 36 35.63 -24.76 -21.58
CA THR A 36 35.86 -23.31 -21.43
C THR A 36 36.02 -22.67 -22.80
N TYR A 37 34.98 -21.97 -23.27
CA TYR A 37 34.93 -21.45 -24.65
C TYR A 37 35.72 -20.15 -24.88
N ASN A 38 36.02 -19.38 -23.82
CA ASN A 38 36.71 -18.07 -23.90
C ASN A 38 36.19 -17.15 -25.01
N PHE A 39 34.87 -17.16 -25.21
CA PHE A 39 34.20 -16.47 -26.31
C PHE A 39 33.53 -15.19 -25.80
N VAL A 40 33.67 -14.10 -26.57
CA VAL A 40 33.06 -12.80 -26.28
C VAL A 40 32.37 -12.29 -27.54
N THR A 41 31.12 -11.89 -27.41
CA THR A 41 30.36 -11.20 -28.46
C THR A 41 29.65 -9.98 -27.88
N SER A 42 29.24 -9.06 -28.75
CA SER A 42 28.57 -7.81 -28.36
C SER A 42 27.59 -7.37 -29.44
N PHE A 43 26.50 -6.74 -29.04
CA PHE A 43 25.55 -6.07 -29.93
C PHE A 43 25.35 -4.62 -29.49
N GLU A 44 24.90 -3.79 -30.42
CA GLU A 44 24.58 -2.38 -30.12
C GLU A 44 23.15 -2.26 -29.60
N CYS A 45 22.99 -1.50 -28.52
CA CYS A 45 21.70 -1.09 -27.98
C CYS A 45 21.59 0.43 -28.06
N SER A 46 20.62 0.93 -28.81
CA SER A 46 20.34 2.35 -28.93
C SER A 46 18.86 2.60 -29.19
N PRO A 47 18.29 3.75 -28.77
CA PRO A 47 16.86 4.04 -28.94
C PRO A 47 16.39 4.05 -30.40
N SER A 48 17.28 4.44 -31.31
CA SER A 48 17.05 4.47 -32.77
C SER A 48 17.64 3.26 -33.50
N GLY A 49 18.25 2.33 -32.77
CA GLY A 49 18.91 1.15 -33.31
C GLY A 49 17.97 -0.06 -33.40
N PRO A 50 18.50 -1.20 -33.88
CA PRO A 50 17.72 -2.44 -34.02
C PRO A 50 17.35 -3.08 -32.68
N ASN A 51 18.00 -2.68 -31.58
CA ASN A 51 17.78 -3.20 -30.23
C ASN A 51 17.53 -2.03 -29.26
N SER A 52 16.26 -1.70 -29.08
CA SER A 52 15.78 -0.67 -28.16
C SER A 52 15.76 -1.15 -26.70
N LEU A 53 15.51 -0.25 -25.76
CA LEU A 53 15.29 -0.63 -24.34
C LEU A 53 14.06 -1.52 -24.17
N ALA A 54 13.06 -1.40 -25.04
CA ALA A 54 11.89 -2.29 -25.05
C ALA A 54 12.28 -3.71 -25.46
N ASP A 55 13.22 -3.87 -26.40
CA ASP A 55 13.74 -5.17 -26.80
C ASP A 55 14.53 -5.82 -25.67
N ILE A 56 15.37 -5.05 -24.96
CA ILE A 56 16.13 -5.55 -23.79
C ILE A 56 15.18 -6.05 -22.68
N ALA A 57 14.03 -5.40 -22.49
CA ALA A 57 13.06 -5.80 -21.48
C ALA A 57 12.38 -7.14 -21.82
N GLN A 58 12.14 -7.39 -23.11
CA GLN A 58 11.28 -8.47 -23.59
C GLN A 58 12.04 -9.71 -24.10
N ASN A 59 13.22 -9.52 -24.69
CA ASN A 59 13.95 -10.56 -25.41
C ASN A 59 15.18 -11.01 -24.59
N PRO A 60 15.30 -12.30 -24.28
CA PRO A 60 16.51 -12.82 -23.66
C PRO A 60 17.59 -13.15 -24.71
N LEU A 61 18.81 -13.40 -24.24
CA LEU A 61 19.86 -14.02 -25.05
C LEU A 61 19.64 -15.52 -25.14
N LEU A 62 19.72 -16.07 -26.36
CA LEU A 62 19.62 -17.50 -26.61
C LEU A 62 21.02 -18.06 -26.90
N PHE A 63 21.42 -19.09 -26.16
CA PHE A 63 22.66 -19.82 -26.34
C PHE A 63 22.33 -21.22 -26.84
N THR A 64 22.86 -21.61 -27.99
CA THR A 64 22.70 -22.96 -28.53
C THR A 64 24.03 -23.70 -28.48
N LEU A 65 24.10 -24.74 -27.65
CA LEU A 65 25.25 -25.63 -27.55
C LEU A 65 25.15 -26.71 -28.63
N THR A 66 26.15 -26.78 -29.50
CA THR A 66 26.20 -27.74 -30.61
C THR A 66 27.37 -28.69 -30.42
N GLY A 67 27.11 -29.99 -30.56
CA GLY A 67 28.10 -31.05 -30.51
C GLY A 67 28.72 -31.30 -31.87
N VAL A 68 30.04 -31.44 -31.90
CA VAL A 68 30.83 -31.76 -33.10
C VAL A 68 31.37 -33.18 -32.96
N MET A 69 31.00 -34.05 -33.90
CA MET A 69 31.42 -35.46 -33.93
C MET A 69 32.66 -35.60 -34.82
N LYS A 70 33.79 -36.05 -34.27
CA LYS A 70 35.04 -36.25 -35.03
C LYS A 70 34.87 -37.29 -36.16
N LYS A 71 35.46 -36.92 -37.30
CA LYS A 71 35.38 -37.55 -38.64
C LYS A 71 36.08 -38.91 -38.71
N ASN A 72 35.45 -39.91 -39.35
CA ASN A 72 36.16 -41.02 -40.01
C ASN A 72 36.31 -40.70 -41.52
N LYS A 73 37.45 -41.07 -42.11
CA LYS A 73 38.07 -40.59 -43.38
C LYS A 73 37.20 -40.41 -44.67
N LYS A 74 35.87 -40.56 -44.68
CA LYS A 74 35.02 -40.39 -45.88
C LYS A 74 33.67 -39.65 -45.70
N GLN A 75 33.33 -39.05 -44.55
CA GLN A 75 32.06 -38.31 -44.38
C GLN A 75 32.25 -36.83 -43.99
N LYS A 76 31.27 -35.97 -44.36
CA LYS A 76 31.18 -34.57 -43.92
C LYS A 76 30.97 -34.51 -42.41
N GLU A 77 31.54 -33.47 -41.78
CA GLU A 77 31.38 -33.16 -40.36
C GLU A 77 29.91 -32.99 -40.03
N LYS A 78 29.44 -33.69 -38.98
CA LYS A 78 28.04 -33.67 -38.56
C LYS A 78 27.95 -32.95 -37.24
N THR A 79 27.37 -31.76 -37.27
CA THR A 79 27.01 -30.97 -36.09
C THR A 79 25.58 -31.30 -35.67
N MET A 80 25.33 -31.33 -34.36
CA MET A 80 23.99 -31.56 -33.81
C MET A 80 23.77 -30.66 -32.59
N PRO A 81 22.65 -29.90 -32.52
CA PRO A 81 22.33 -29.13 -31.34
C PRO A 81 22.08 -30.08 -30.16
N LEU A 82 22.76 -29.84 -29.04
CA LEU A 82 22.69 -30.66 -27.83
C LEU A 82 21.74 -30.04 -26.79
N ALA A 83 21.88 -28.73 -26.57
CA ALA A 83 21.13 -28.02 -25.55
C ALA A 83 20.98 -26.53 -25.89
N GLN A 84 19.98 -25.89 -25.28
CA GLN A 84 19.81 -24.44 -25.30
C GLN A 84 19.78 -23.86 -23.89
N ALA A 85 20.35 -22.68 -23.71
CA ALA A 85 20.26 -21.90 -22.48
C ALA A 85 19.77 -20.49 -22.81
N VAL A 86 19.07 -19.88 -21.86
CA VAL A 86 18.49 -18.55 -22.02
C VAL A 86 18.96 -17.64 -20.89
N VAL A 87 19.41 -16.44 -21.23
CA VAL A 87 19.87 -15.44 -20.26
C VAL A 87 18.99 -14.19 -20.34
N ASP A 88 18.36 -13.87 -19.23
CA ASP A 88 17.52 -12.68 -19.06
C ASP A 88 18.39 -11.42 -18.91
N LEU A 89 18.08 -10.39 -19.69
CA LEU A 89 18.79 -9.11 -19.69
C LEU A 89 18.17 -8.07 -18.76
N LEU A 90 17.06 -8.40 -18.09
CA LEU A 90 16.37 -7.51 -17.16
C LEU A 90 17.26 -6.85 -16.09
N PRO A 91 18.28 -7.54 -15.50
CA PRO A 91 19.16 -6.91 -14.51
C PRO A 91 19.83 -5.61 -14.99
N LEU A 92 20.07 -5.46 -16.30
CA LEU A 92 20.64 -4.24 -16.87
C LEU A 92 19.69 -3.04 -16.76
N LEU A 93 18.39 -3.27 -16.92
CA LEU A 93 17.35 -2.24 -16.77
C LEU A 93 17.05 -1.93 -15.30
N GLN A 94 17.43 -2.82 -14.38
CA GLN A 94 17.37 -2.59 -12.93
C GLN A 94 18.60 -1.84 -12.39
N GLY A 95 19.50 -1.40 -13.27
CA GLY A 95 20.65 -0.56 -12.93
C GLY A 95 21.97 -1.33 -12.73
N GLN A 96 22.01 -2.64 -12.94
CA GLN A 96 23.26 -3.39 -12.92
C GLN A 96 24.06 -3.11 -14.21
N HIS A 97 25.37 -2.86 -14.08
CA HIS A 97 26.26 -2.62 -15.23
C HIS A 97 26.98 -3.91 -15.68
N SER A 98 27.10 -4.89 -14.79
CA SER A 98 27.60 -6.23 -15.10
C SER A 98 27.04 -7.23 -14.10
N PHE A 99 26.70 -8.42 -14.59
CA PHE A 99 26.25 -9.53 -13.77
C PHE A 99 26.73 -10.86 -14.34
N LYS A 100 26.82 -11.85 -13.46
CA LYS A 100 27.23 -13.22 -13.78
C LYS A 100 26.06 -14.15 -13.50
N VAL A 101 25.74 -15.01 -14.46
CA VAL A 101 24.60 -15.93 -14.36
C VAL A 101 25.03 -17.35 -14.72
N LEU A 102 24.48 -18.33 -14.00
CA LEU A 102 24.64 -19.75 -14.30
C LEU A 102 23.34 -20.24 -14.94
N ALA A 103 23.29 -20.23 -16.27
CA ALA A 103 22.08 -20.53 -17.04
C ALA A 103 21.92 -22.05 -17.23
N PRO A 104 20.77 -22.65 -16.88
CA PRO A 104 20.57 -24.09 -17.05
C PRO A 104 20.54 -24.46 -18.53
N LEU A 105 21.17 -25.58 -18.89
CA LEU A 105 21.15 -26.13 -20.24
C LEU A 105 19.93 -27.06 -20.40
N CYS A 106 18.98 -26.65 -21.24
CA CYS A 106 17.81 -27.43 -21.62
C CYS A 106 18.14 -28.33 -22.82
N ALA A 107 18.01 -29.64 -22.66
CA ALA A 107 18.35 -30.59 -23.72
C ALA A 107 17.43 -30.46 -24.94
N VAL A 108 18.01 -30.55 -26.13
CA VAL A 108 17.26 -30.63 -27.39
C VAL A 108 16.97 -32.11 -27.66
N LEU A 109 15.72 -32.56 -27.48
CA LEU A 109 15.37 -33.98 -27.67
C LEU A 109 15.58 -34.41 -29.13
N PRO A 110 16.37 -35.47 -29.38
CA PRO A 110 16.47 -36.05 -30.71
C PRO A 110 15.40 -37.13 -30.88
N SER A 111 14.25 -36.79 -31.47
CA SER A 111 13.17 -37.75 -31.84
C SER A 111 12.38 -38.37 -30.66
N PRO A 112 11.10 -38.78 -30.82
CA PRO A 112 10.18 -39.12 -29.72
C PRO A 112 10.46 -40.44 -28.97
N LEU A 113 11.60 -41.11 -29.17
CA LEU A 113 11.77 -42.53 -28.81
C LEU A 113 12.89 -42.86 -27.82
N GLU A 114 13.61 -41.88 -27.27
CA GLU A 114 14.62 -42.16 -26.23
C GLU A 114 14.39 -41.29 -24.98
N SER A 115 13.76 -41.89 -23.96
CA SER A 115 13.66 -41.32 -22.62
C SER A 115 14.99 -41.47 -21.90
N HIS A 116 15.73 -40.37 -21.75
CA HIS A 116 16.87 -40.28 -20.83
C HIS A 116 16.46 -39.62 -19.51
N ASP A 117 17.05 -40.08 -18.42
CA ASP A 117 16.77 -39.63 -17.05
C ASP A 117 16.90 -38.10 -16.87
N PRO A 118 16.00 -37.45 -16.11
CA PRO A 118 15.91 -35.99 -15.95
C PRO A 118 16.99 -35.36 -15.03
N GLU A 119 18.03 -36.09 -14.63
CA GLU A 119 18.93 -35.67 -13.53
C GLU A 119 20.30 -35.10 -13.95
N ALA A 120 20.68 -35.09 -15.24
CA ALA A 120 21.93 -34.47 -15.67
C ALA A 120 21.75 -32.97 -15.99
N LYS A 121 21.68 -32.11 -14.96
CA LYS A 121 21.58 -30.65 -15.13
C LYS A 121 22.95 -30.02 -15.41
N GLY A 122 23.29 -29.87 -16.69
CA GLY A 122 24.38 -28.99 -17.12
C GLY A 122 23.99 -27.52 -17.00
N ALA A 123 24.96 -26.62 -16.85
CA ALA A 123 24.73 -25.18 -16.85
C ALA A 123 25.85 -24.45 -17.59
N LEU A 124 25.50 -23.31 -18.21
CA LEU A 124 26.41 -22.42 -18.88
C LEU A 124 26.63 -21.17 -18.01
N GLU A 125 27.87 -20.93 -17.62
CA GLU A 125 28.24 -19.72 -16.91
C GLU A 125 28.46 -18.57 -17.92
N VAL A 126 27.66 -17.51 -17.80
CA VAL A 126 27.69 -16.36 -18.71
C VAL A 126 27.90 -15.09 -17.89
N THR A 127 28.78 -14.21 -18.37
CA THR A 127 28.95 -12.86 -17.83
C THR A 127 28.45 -11.86 -18.85
N VAL A 128 27.53 -10.99 -18.44
CA VAL A 128 27.00 -9.90 -19.25
C VAL A 128 27.50 -8.58 -18.66
N CYS A 129 27.98 -7.67 -19.51
CA CYS A 129 28.46 -6.36 -19.09
C CYS A 129 28.15 -5.29 -20.14
N THR A 130 27.88 -4.07 -19.68
CA THR A 130 27.74 -2.90 -20.55
C THR A 130 28.90 -1.93 -20.31
N LYS A 131 29.32 -1.19 -21.36
CA LYS A 131 30.40 -0.19 -21.23
C LYS A 131 30.02 0.98 -20.34
N LYS A 132 28.73 1.32 -20.30
CA LYS A 132 28.10 2.35 -19.47
C LYS A 132 26.75 1.82 -18.99
N PRO A 133 26.21 2.30 -17.85
CA PRO A 133 24.84 2.01 -17.45
C PRO A 133 23.87 2.37 -18.58
N LEU A 134 22.91 1.49 -18.87
CA LEU A 134 21.91 1.74 -19.93
C LEU A 134 20.98 2.91 -19.58
N LEU A 135 20.78 3.13 -18.29
CA LEU A 135 19.90 4.16 -17.74
C LEU A 135 20.69 5.05 -16.78
N SER A 136 20.43 6.36 -16.82
CA SER A 136 20.94 7.30 -15.81
C SER A 136 20.23 7.11 -14.46
N ALA A 137 20.82 7.58 -13.37
CA ALA A 137 20.20 7.51 -12.04
C ALA A 137 18.81 8.19 -11.98
N ALA A 138 18.63 9.30 -12.70
CA ALA A 138 17.34 9.99 -12.78
C ALA A 138 16.29 9.18 -13.55
N GLN A 139 16.69 8.53 -14.65
CA GLN A 139 15.81 7.64 -15.39
C GLN A 139 15.46 6.42 -14.54
N LEU A 140 16.43 5.78 -13.88
CA LEU A 140 16.19 4.65 -12.99
C LEU A 140 15.27 4.99 -11.83
N ALA A 141 15.31 6.22 -11.30
CA ALA A 141 14.40 6.63 -10.22
C ALA A 141 12.96 6.77 -10.71
N ASN A 142 12.75 7.33 -11.90
CA ASN A 142 11.43 7.73 -12.40
C ASN A 142 10.82 6.76 -13.44
N CYS A 143 11.57 5.77 -13.92
CA CYS A 143 11.06 4.73 -14.80
C CYS A 143 10.31 3.65 -14.03
N ASN A 144 9.55 2.86 -14.77
CA ASN A 144 8.90 1.65 -14.26
C ASN A 144 9.04 0.51 -15.27
N LEU A 145 8.83 -0.71 -14.82
CA LEU A 145 8.78 -1.89 -15.67
C LEU A 145 7.40 -2.54 -15.53
N LEU A 146 6.67 -2.57 -16.63
CA LEU A 146 5.38 -3.25 -16.73
C LEU A 146 5.61 -4.69 -17.17
N SER A 147 5.06 -5.64 -16.42
CA SER A 147 5.02 -7.06 -16.78
C SER A 147 3.56 -7.49 -16.84
N VAL A 148 3.11 -7.96 -18.01
CA VAL A 148 1.77 -8.49 -18.21
C VAL A 148 1.87 -9.98 -18.48
N THR A 149 1.29 -10.79 -17.60
CA THR A 149 1.24 -12.25 -17.74
C THR A 149 -0.15 -12.68 -18.14
N LEU A 150 -0.27 -13.31 -19.31
CA LEU A 150 -1.49 -13.94 -19.75
C LEU A 150 -1.44 -15.43 -19.41
N GLU A 151 -2.27 -15.87 -18.47
CA GLU A 151 -2.26 -17.26 -18.01
C GLU A 151 -3.10 -18.13 -18.95
N ALA A 152 -4.42 -17.98 -18.89
CA ALA A 152 -5.35 -18.85 -19.62
C ALA A 152 -6.72 -18.19 -19.83
N ALA A 153 -7.41 -18.62 -20.89
CA ALA A 153 -8.84 -18.40 -21.11
C ALA A 153 -9.58 -19.71 -20.83
N TYR A 154 -10.50 -19.69 -19.86
CA TYR A 154 -11.27 -20.85 -19.44
C TYR A 154 -12.65 -20.87 -20.08
N SER A 155 -13.27 -22.05 -20.18
CA SER A 155 -14.60 -22.22 -20.78
C SER A 155 -14.70 -21.65 -22.20
N VAL A 156 -13.76 -22.02 -23.07
CA VAL A 156 -13.70 -21.51 -24.45
C VAL A 156 -14.78 -22.15 -25.35
N PRO A 157 -15.15 -21.53 -26.49
CA PRO A 157 -16.18 -22.02 -27.39
C PRO A 157 -16.00 -23.48 -27.82
N GLU A 158 -17.10 -24.24 -27.92
CA GLU A 158 -17.05 -25.65 -28.31
C GLU A 158 -16.48 -25.88 -29.70
N ALA A 159 -16.66 -24.90 -30.59
CA ALA A 159 -16.14 -24.85 -31.95
C ALA A 159 -14.60 -24.94 -32.02
N PHE A 160 -13.89 -24.77 -30.91
CA PHE A 160 -12.43 -24.90 -30.86
C PHE A 160 -12.04 -26.37 -30.83
N THR A 161 -11.31 -26.80 -31.85
CA THR A 161 -10.83 -28.17 -32.02
C THR A 161 -9.29 -28.21 -32.05
N PRO A 162 -8.66 -29.20 -31.40
CA PRO A 162 -7.20 -29.29 -31.30
C PRO A 162 -6.50 -29.77 -32.59
N ALA A 163 -7.23 -29.94 -33.70
CA ALA A 163 -6.80 -30.79 -34.83
C ALA A 163 -6.33 -30.06 -36.10
N GLU A 164 -6.23 -28.73 -36.10
CA GLU A 164 -5.74 -28.00 -37.29
C GLU A 164 -4.43 -27.24 -37.00
N PRO A 165 -3.29 -27.61 -37.63
CA PRO A 165 -2.00 -26.91 -37.49
C PRO A 165 -2.01 -25.47 -38.05
N SER A 166 -3.16 -24.99 -38.53
CA SER A 166 -3.39 -23.68 -39.11
C SER A 166 -4.15 -22.71 -38.19
N GLN A 167 -4.48 -23.05 -36.94
CA GLN A 167 -5.22 -22.14 -36.04
C GLN A 167 -4.32 -21.57 -34.94
N ASN A 168 -4.24 -20.23 -34.86
CA ASN A 168 -3.51 -19.52 -33.83
C ASN A 168 -4.48 -18.73 -32.93
N TYR A 169 -4.49 -19.06 -31.64
CA TYR A 169 -5.25 -18.32 -30.63
C TYR A 169 -4.38 -17.18 -30.10
N MET A 170 -4.87 -15.95 -30.30
CA MET A 170 -4.13 -14.74 -29.98
C MET A 170 -4.90 -13.86 -29.02
N ALA A 171 -4.16 -13.13 -28.19
CA ALA A 171 -4.69 -12.06 -27.38
C ALA A 171 -3.82 -10.80 -27.53
N CYS A 172 -4.41 -9.62 -27.40
CA CYS A 172 -3.71 -8.35 -27.58
C CYS A 172 -4.26 -7.29 -26.62
N LEU A 173 -3.38 -6.42 -26.12
CA LEU A 173 -3.74 -5.22 -25.38
C LEU A 173 -2.79 -4.07 -25.75
N GLN A 174 -3.26 -2.83 -25.68
CA GLN A 174 -2.47 -1.65 -26.05
C GLN A 174 -1.91 -0.92 -24.83
N VAL A 175 -0.59 -0.68 -24.81
CA VAL A 175 0.09 0.05 -23.74
C VAL A 175 0.45 1.45 -24.19
N PRO A 176 0.16 2.49 -23.37
CA PRO A 176 0.59 3.85 -23.70
C PRO A 176 2.12 3.94 -23.68
N ALA A 177 2.68 4.52 -24.74
CA ALA A 177 4.09 4.86 -24.85
C ALA A 177 4.28 6.39 -24.84
N ALA A 178 5.53 6.83 -24.90
CA ALA A 178 5.84 8.24 -25.11
C ALA A 178 5.23 8.75 -26.45
N GLU A 179 4.89 10.05 -26.49
CA GLU A 179 4.32 10.74 -27.67
C GLU A 179 2.90 10.31 -28.09
N GLU A 180 2.06 9.86 -27.13
CA GLU A 180 0.67 9.43 -27.39
C GLU A 180 0.53 8.24 -28.36
N LYS A 181 1.63 7.52 -28.62
CA LYS A 181 1.61 6.27 -29.37
C LYS A 181 1.16 5.13 -28.47
N GLU A 182 0.32 4.25 -29.00
CA GLU A 182 -0.07 3.00 -28.33
C GLU A 182 0.72 1.83 -28.92
N ILE A 183 1.34 1.04 -28.05
CA ILE A 183 2.12 -0.13 -28.44
C ILE A 183 1.33 -1.38 -28.05
N PRO A 184 0.97 -2.24 -29.02
CA PRO A 184 0.28 -3.49 -28.70
C PRO A 184 1.22 -4.54 -28.13
N LEU A 185 0.82 -5.15 -27.02
CA LEU A 185 1.41 -6.36 -26.47
C LEU A 185 0.62 -7.56 -26.98
N LEU A 186 1.26 -8.32 -27.87
CA LEU A 186 0.65 -9.46 -28.55
C LEU A 186 1.07 -10.79 -27.92
N PHE A 187 0.09 -11.61 -27.58
CA PHE A 187 0.24 -12.98 -27.08
C PHE A 187 -0.17 -13.94 -28.19
N LYS A 188 0.78 -14.77 -28.64
CA LYS A 188 0.59 -15.72 -29.75
C LYS A 188 0.68 -17.16 -29.27
N ASN A 189 0.22 -18.07 -30.11
CA ASN A 189 0.42 -19.51 -29.99
C ASN A 189 -0.21 -20.11 -28.71
N GLY A 190 -1.43 -19.67 -28.38
CA GLY A 190 -2.19 -20.24 -27.27
C GLY A 190 -2.47 -21.72 -27.48
N ILE A 191 -2.25 -22.54 -26.46
CA ILE A 191 -2.39 -24.00 -26.54
C ILE A 191 -3.80 -24.38 -26.06
N LEU A 192 -4.60 -24.98 -26.95
CA LEU A 192 -5.92 -25.51 -26.58
C LEU A 192 -5.75 -26.82 -25.79
N LYS A 193 -6.17 -26.81 -24.53
CA LYS A 193 -6.24 -28.01 -23.68
C LYS A 193 -7.68 -28.50 -23.55
N LEU A 194 -7.83 -29.83 -23.58
CA LEU A 194 -9.11 -30.51 -23.42
C LEU A 194 -9.55 -30.52 -21.94
N ALA A 195 -10.82 -30.84 -21.72
CA ALA A 195 -11.43 -30.95 -20.40
C ALA A 195 -10.71 -32.01 -19.52
N GLY A 196 -10.50 -31.70 -18.23
CA GLY A 196 -10.20 -32.71 -17.20
C GLY A 196 -8.87 -32.59 -16.44
N GLU A 197 -7.86 -31.86 -16.94
CA GLU A 197 -6.53 -31.80 -16.30
C GLU A 197 -6.22 -30.42 -15.71
N LYS A 198 -6.37 -30.22 -14.39
CA LYS A 198 -5.98 -28.95 -13.75
C LYS A 198 -4.51 -28.63 -14.04
N GLU A 199 -4.22 -27.35 -14.26
CA GLU A 199 -2.83 -26.91 -14.43
C GLU A 199 -2.07 -27.12 -13.12
N PRO A 200 -0.88 -27.74 -13.16
CA PRO A 200 -0.03 -27.82 -11.99
C PRO A 200 0.37 -26.41 -11.55
N LEU A 201 0.39 -26.20 -10.25
CA LEU A 201 0.88 -24.98 -9.60
C LEU A 201 1.94 -25.37 -8.57
N PRO A 202 3.11 -24.68 -8.51
CA PRO A 202 3.52 -23.60 -9.41
C PRO A 202 3.94 -24.12 -10.80
N ARG A 203 3.78 -23.29 -11.84
CA ARG A 203 4.29 -23.57 -13.21
C ARG A 203 5.04 -22.37 -13.79
N PRO A 204 6.03 -22.56 -14.66
CA PRO A 204 6.87 -21.47 -15.16
C PRO A 204 6.12 -20.54 -16.11
N LYS A 205 6.44 -19.24 -16.06
CA LYS A 205 6.05 -18.28 -17.10
C LYS A 205 6.94 -18.46 -18.33
N LYS A 206 6.44 -18.14 -19.52
CA LYS A 206 7.11 -18.40 -20.80
C LYS A 206 7.43 -17.12 -21.58
N TRP A 207 8.55 -17.16 -22.29
CA TRP A 207 8.94 -16.16 -23.28
C TRP A 207 8.10 -16.29 -24.57
N SER A 208 8.00 -15.19 -25.31
CA SER A 208 7.40 -15.14 -26.65
C SER A 208 8.46 -15.34 -27.74
N LEU A 209 9.08 -16.53 -27.80
CA LEU A 209 10.15 -16.84 -28.76
C LEU A 209 9.67 -17.83 -29.82
N ASP A 210 9.90 -17.51 -31.10
CA ASP A 210 9.46 -18.33 -32.23
C ASP A 210 10.52 -19.39 -32.66
N ASN A 211 11.80 -19.17 -32.35
CA ASN A 211 12.94 -19.98 -32.83
C ASN A 211 13.59 -20.85 -31.73
N ILE A 212 12.79 -21.60 -30.95
CA ILE A 212 13.32 -22.47 -29.88
C ILE A 212 13.30 -23.94 -30.32
N MET A 213 14.42 -24.63 -30.05
CA MET A 213 14.63 -26.06 -30.33
C MET A 213 14.37 -26.95 -29.10
N ALA A 214 14.59 -26.43 -27.89
CA ALA A 214 14.30 -27.10 -26.63
C ALA A 214 13.09 -26.45 -25.94
N PRO A 215 11.91 -27.10 -25.84
CA PRO A 215 10.71 -26.51 -25.26
C PRO A 215 10.91 -25.92 -23.85
N ASP A 216 11.76 -26.55 -23.03
CA ASP A 216 12.04 -26.07 -21.66
C ASP A 216 12.82 -24.75 -21.63
N ALA A 217 13.50 -24.37 -22.72
CA ALA A 217 14.17 -23.08 -22.85
C ALA A 217 13.19 -21.91 -22.99
N LEU A 218 11.90 -22.17 -23.28
CA LEU A 218 10.87 -21.13 -23.26
C LEU A 218 10.57 -20.62 -21.85
N ASN A 219 10.93 -21.36 -20.80
CA ASN A 219 10.62 -21.01 -19.43
C ASN A 219 11.49 -19.84 -18.94
N MET A 220 10.86 -18.83 -18.36
CA MET A 220 11.53 -17.69 -17.76
C MET A 220 12.19 -18.10 -16.44
N PRO A 221 13.49 -17.82 -16.25
CA PRO A 221 14.18 -18.13 -15.00
C PRO A 221 13.52 -17.43 -13.80
N ASN A 222 13.30 -18.18 -12.71
CA ASN A 222 12.75 -17.67 -11.45
C ASN A 222 11.39 -16.95 -11.56
N SER A 223 10.61 -17.20 -12.61
CA SER A 223 9.30 -16.59 -12.82
C SER A 223 8.22 -17.66 -12.94
N PHE A 224 7.29 -17.67 -12.00
CA PHE A 224 6.29 -18.73 -11.86
C PHE A 224 4.89 -18.17 -11.65
N ILE A 225 3.90 -18.90 -12.18
CA ILE A 225 2.50 -18.76 -11.84
C ILE A 225 2.27 -19.65 -10.61
N VAL A 226 2.08 -19.01 -9.45
CA VAL A 226 1.91 -19.69 -8.16
C VAL A 226 0.43 -19.98 -7.87
N GLY A 227 -0.48 -19.27 -8.53
CA GLY A 227 -1.92 -19.31 -8.24
C GLY A 227 -2.27 -18.65 -6.92
N GLY A 228 -3.45 -18.99 -6.38
CA GLY A 228 -3.99 -18.45 -5.14
C GLY A 228 -5.49 -18.73 -5.03
N PRO A 229 -6.11 -18.50 -3.86
CA PRO A 229 -7.56 -18.50 -3.72
C PRO A 229 -8.16 -17.44 -4.65
N TYR A 230 -9.20 -17.81 -5.40
CA TYR A 230 -9.78 -16.90 -6.39
C TYR A 230 -10.51 -15.73 -5.71
N GLU A 231 -10.86 -15.85 -4.44
CA GLU A 231 -11.56 -14.82 -3.67
C GLU A 231 -10.66 -13.64 -3.25
N ASP A 232 -9.34 -13.78 -3.44
CA ASP A 232 -8.33 -12.75 -3.18
C ASP A 232 -7.81 -12.12 -4.49
N GLU A 233 -8.37 -12.53 -5.64
CA GLU A 233 -8.07 -11.93 -6.94
C GLU A 233 -8.70 -10.53 -7.08
N ASP A 234 -8.14 -9.69 -7.96
CA ASP A 234 -8.63 -8.34 -8.28
C ASP A 234 -9.70 -8.32 -9.40
N GLY A 235 -10.09 -9.51 -9.86
CA GLY A 235 -11.03 -9.71 -10.97
C GLY A 235 -12.51 -9.64 -10.57
N GLU A 236 -13.38 -9.86 -11.55
CA GLU A 236 -14.84 -9.81 -11.37
C GLU A 236 -15.39 -11.09 -10.73
N LEU A 237 -14.72 -12.23 -10.93
CA LEU A 237 -15.23 -13.56 -10.59
C LEU A 237 -14.79 -14.04 -9.20
N THR A 238 -14.95 -13.19 -8.19
CA THR A 238 -14.49 -13.42 -6.80
C THR A 238 -15.64 -13.74 -5.84
N GLY A 239 -16.89 -13.63 -6.31
CA GLY A 239 -18.11 -13.83 -5.54
C GLY A 239 -18.33 -15.28 -5.09
N ARG A 240 -19.31 -15.49 -4.20
CA ARG A 240 -19.75 -16.85 -3.83
C ARG A 240 -20.53 -17.50 -4.97
N GLU A 241 -21.24 -16.68 -5.73
CA GLU A 241 -21.99 -16.99 -6.93
C GLU A 241 -21.09 -17.49 -8.08
N ASP A 242 -19.86 -16.97 -8.19
CA ASP A 242 -18.92 -17.38 -9.24
C ASP A 242 -18.16 -18.67 -8.90
N ARG A 243 -18.25 -19.14 -7.65
CA ARG A 243 -17.56 -20.35 -7.18
C ARG A 243 -17.86 -21.56 -8.05
N GLU A 244 -19.13 -21.78 -8.32
CA GLU A 244 -19.62 -22.89 -9.13
C GLU A 244 -19.10 -22.77 -10.57
N LEU A 245 -19.15 -21.57 -11.15
CA LEU A 245 -18.65 -21.29 -12.49
C LEU A 245 -17.14 -21.57 -12.59
N ARG A 246 -16.35 -21.11 -11.60
CA ARG A 246 -14.90 -21.32 -11.56
C ARG A 246 -14.54 -22.81 -11.44
N ILE A 247 -15.27 -23.57 -10.62
CA ILE A 247 -15.07 -25.02 -10.48
C ILE A 247 -15.43 -25.74 -11.78
N GLN A 248 -16.58 -25.44 -12.36
CA GLN A 248 -17.03 -26.08 -13.61
C GLN A 248 -16.09 -25.78 -14.79
N ALA A 249 -15.52 -24.57 -14.82
CA ALA A 249 -14.61 -24.14 -15.87
C ALA A 249 -13.29 -24.94 -15.91
N GLU A 250 -12.83 -25.49 -14.77
CA GLU A 250 -11.66 -26.36 -14.75
C GLU A 250 -11.89 -27.68 -15.51
N SER A 251 -13.15 -28.13 -15.56
CA SER A 251 -13.60 -29.32 -16.29
C SER A 251 -13.98 -29.05 -17.75
N LYS A 252 -13.79 -27.82 -18.26
CA LYS A 252 -14.06 -27.44 -19.65
C LYS A 252 -12.76 -27.24 -20.44
N LYS A 253 -12.89 -27.13 -21.78
CA LYS A 253 -11.78 -26.73 -22.66
C LYS A 253 -11.25 -25.36 -22.25
N ARG A 254 -9.94 -25.15 -22.40
CA ARG A 254 -9.27 -23.88 -22.12
C ARG A 254 -8.14 -23.62 -23.10
N ILE A 255 -7.76 -22.35 -23.27
CA ILE A 255 -6.54 -21.95 -23.96
C ILE A 255 -5.54 -21.49 -22.91
N VAL A 256 -4.31 -22.02 -22.98
CA VAL A 256 -3.22 -21.67 -22.05
C VAL A 256 -2.09 -21.01 -22.83
N TRP A 257 -1.66 -19.83 -22.38
CA TRP A 257 -0.47 -19.15 -22.91
C TRP A 257 0.69 -19.24 -21.92
N ASP A 258 0.42 -19.00 -20.62
CA ASP A 258 1.42 -18.84 -19.56
C ASP A 258 2.54 -17.88 -19.94
N MET A 259 2.24 -16.86 -20.73
CA MET A 259 3.23 -16.00 -21.39
C MET A 259 3.33 -14.66 -20.66
N GLU A 260 4.55 -14.21 -20.37
CA GLU A 260 4.81 -12.88 -19.80
C GLU A 260 5.41 -11.95 -20.87
N ARG A 261 4.81 -10.77 -20.99
CA ARG A 261 5.31 -9.66 -21.78
C ARG A 261 5.80 -8.56 -20.86
N ARG A 262 7.02 -8.07 -21.09
CA ARG A 262 7.64 -6.99 -20.32
C ARG A 262 7.80 -5.77 -21.20
N TYR A 263 7.50 -4.62 -20.63
CA TYR A 263 7.58 -3.34 -21.31
C TYR A 263 8.23 -2.31 -20.39
N TYR A 264 9.28 -1.67 -20.88
CA TYR A 264 9.96 -0.58 -20.18
C TYR A 264 9.14 0.70 -20.33
N LEU A 265 8.75 1.30 -19.21
CA LEU A 265 8.05 2.57 -19.15
C LEU A 265 9.06 3.67 -18.80
N ASP A 266 9.34 4.53 -19.77
CA ASP A 266 10.06 5.77 -19.51
C ASP A 266 9.22 6.73 -18.61
N PRO A 267 9.83 7.75 -18.00
CA PRO A 267 9.12 8.64 -17.10
C PRO A 267 7.89 9.33 -17.70
N VAL A 268 7.88 9.61 -19.01
CA VAL A 268 6.73 10.22 -19.70
C VAL A 268 5.63 9.17 -19.89
N ALA A 269 5.99 7.95 -20.27
CA ALA A 269 5.06 6.83 -20.40
C ALA A 269 4.42 6.45 -19.05
N VAL A 270 5.13 6.56 -17.92
CA VAL A 270 4.56 6.34 -16.58
C VAL A 270 3.42 7.34 -16.30
N VAL A 271 3.64 8.63 -16.55
CA VAL A 271 2.61 9.67 -16.36
C VAL A 271 1.43 9.45 -17.32
N SER A 272 1.70 9.08 -18.57
CA SER A 272 0.65 8.73 -19.54
C SER A 272 -0.17 7.52 -19.10
N LEU A 273 0.48 6.51 -18.50
CA LEU A 273 -0.20 5.33 -17.97
C LEU A 273 -1.10 5.70 -16.79
N GLU A 274 -0.62 6.51 -15.85
CA GLU A 274 -1.42 7.00 -14.72
C GLU A 274 -2.65 7.77 -15.19
N LYS A 275 -2.47 8.69 -16.14
CA LYS A 275 -3.57 9.44 -16.75
C LYS A 275 -4.57 8.52 -17.44
N ARG A 276 -4.10 7.52 -18.21
CA ARG A 276 -4.96 6.55 -18.90
C ARG A 276 -5.80 5.74 -17.90
N ILE A 277 -5.21 5.28 -16.80
CA ILE A 277 -5.95 4.51 -15.78
C ILE A 277 -6.95 5.42 -15.04
N ALA A 278 -6.60 6.69 -14.83
CA ALA A 278 -7.51 7.66 -14.18
C ALA A 278 -8.71 8.02 -15.08
N GLU A 279 -8.51 8.11 -16.39
CA GLU A 279 -9.56 8.40 -17.38
C GLU A 279 -10.40 7.16 -17.75
N GLY A 280 -9.78 5.97 -17.70
CA GLY A 280 -10.38 4.70 -18.07
C GLY A 280 -10.20 3.64 -16.98
N GLN A 281 -11.30 3.23 -16.35
CA GLN A 281 -11.30 2.21 -15.30
C GLN A 281 -10.81 0.83 -15.79
N TYR A 282 -11.08 0.52 -17.07
CA TYR A 282 -10.85 -0.79 -17.64
C TYR A 282 -9.84 -0.76 -18.78
N TRP A 283 -8.99 -1.78 -18.83
CA TRP A 283 -8.11 -2.07 -19.96
C TRP A 283 -8.76 -3.13 -20.86
N PRO A 284 -8.98 -2.86 -22.16
CA PRO A 284 -9.47 -3.88 -23.07
C PRO A 284 -8.37 -4.86 -23.43
N VAL A 285 -8.65 -6.14 -23.23
CA VAL A 285 -7.81 -7.24 -23.70
C VAL A 285 -8.61 -8.03 -24.74
N GLU A 286 -8.20 -7.91 -25.99
CA GLU A 286 -8.90 -8.52 -27.11
C GLU A 286 -8.40 -9.94 -27.34
N LEU A 287 -9.31 -10.87 -27.64
CA LEU A 287 -9.02 -12.25 -28.01
C LEU A 287 -9.52 -12.53 -29.42
N CYS A 288 -8.73 -13.26 -30.20
CA CYS A 288 -9.17 -13.75 -31.50
C CYS A 288 -8.53 -15.08 -31.88
N ARG A 289 -9.14 -15.71 -32.88
CA ARG A 289 -8.60 -16.85 -33.60
C ARG A 289 -8.22 -16.40 -35.00
N MET A 290 -6.99 -16.68 -35.41
CA MET A 290 -6.53 -16.42 -36.78
C MET A 290 -6.02 -17.69 -37.46
N THR A 291 -6.15 -17.72 -38.78
CA THR A 291 -5.60 -18.78 -39.62
C THR A 291 -4.16 -18.45 -40.01
N VAL A 292 -3.25 -19.42 -39.86
CA VAL A 292 -1.84 -19.30 -40.27
C VAL A 292 -1.66 -20.04 -41.59
N ALA A 293 -1.27 -19.32 -42.65
CA ALA A 293 -1.01 -19.92 -43.96
C ALA A 293 0.22 -20.85 -43.90
N SER A 294 0.09 -22.09 -44.39
CA SER A 294 1.23 -23.01 -44.58
C SER A 294 2.05 -22.55 -45.78
N ALA A 295 3.34 -22.27 -45.58
CA ALA A 295 4.26 -21.99 -46.68
C ALA A 295 4.61 -23.29 -47.43
N SER A 296 3.72 -23.77 -48.30
CA SER A 296 4.05 -24.79 -49.30
C SER A 296 4.54 -24.11 -50.58
N LYS A 297 5.77 -24.44 -50.99
CA LYS A 297 6.26 -24.21 -52.35
C LYS A 297 5.43 -25.08 -53.29
N ASP A 298 4.60 -24.49 -54.16
CA ASP A 298 4.60 -24.85 -55.58
C ASP A 298 3.76 -23.91 -56.47
N LYS A 299 4.07 -23.99 -57.76
CA LYS A 299 3.91 -23.02 -58.85
C LYS A 299 2.49 -22.60 -59.26
N THR A 300 2.42 -21.33 -59.66
CA THR A 300 1.59 -20.72 -60.74
C THR A 300 0.08 -20.97 -60.73
N SER A 301 -0.67 -20.02 -60.16
CA SER A 301 -1.85 -19.46 -60.82
C SER A 301 -2.10 -18.03 -60.33
N LYS A 302 -2.28 -17.12 -61.28
CA LYS A 302 -2.40 -15.67 -61.10
C LYS A 302 -3.90 -15.34 -61.05
N ALA A 303 -4.49 -15.23 -59.87
CA ALA A 303 -5.81 -14.62 -59.65
C ALA A 303 -6.03 -14.33 -58.17
N ASN A 304 -6.25 -13.05 -57.83
CA ASN A 304 -6.86 -12.51 -56.60
C ASN A 304 -6.78 -13.38 -55.32
N LYS A 305 -5.63 -13.37 -54.64
CA LYS A 305 -5.46 -13.82 -53.24
C LYS A 305 -4.66 -12.78 -52.45
N GLY A 306 -5.29 -11.64 -52.17
CA GLY A 306 -4.66 -10.55 -51.42
C GLY A 306 -5.25 -10.29 -50.03
N ASP A 307 -6.42 -10.86 -49.71
CA ASP A 307 -7.21 -10.40 -48.57
C ASP A 307 -7.89 -11.53 -47.75
N GLU A 308 -7.78 -12.80 -48.15
CA GLU A 308 -8.31 -13.92 -47.36
C GLU A 308 -7.35 -14.42 -46.27
N ASP A 309 -6.06 -14.08 -46.34
CA ASP A 309 -5.01 -14.61 -45.46
C ASP A 309 -4.96 -13.97 -44.06
N LYS A 310 -5.91 -13.09 -43.71
CA LYS A 310 -5.88 -12.28 -42.47
C LYS A 310 -7.26 -12.12 -41.82
N GLN A 311 -8.14 -13.10 -41.97
CA GLN A 311 -9.48 -13.01 -41.38
C GLN A 311 -9.42 -13.28 -39.86
N ILE A 312 -9.89 -12.30 -39.09
CA ILE A 312 -10.09 -12.41 -37.64
C ILE A 312 -11.39 -13.19 -37.40
N PHE A 313 -11.31 -14.32 -36.68
CA PHE A 313 -12.47 -15.09 -36.24
C PHE A 313 -12.59 -15.01 -34.73
N PHE A 314 -13.81 -15.18 -34.20
CA PHE A 314 -14.07 -15.18 -32.76
C PHE A 314 -13.43 -13.97 -32.07
N HIS A 315 -13.85 -12.76 -32.42
CA HIS A 315 -13.32 -11.54 -31.82
C HIS A 315 -14.05 -11.23 -30.52
N GLY A 316 -13.36 -11.40 -29.40
CA GLY A 316 -13.84 -11.10 -28.06
C GLY A 316 -13.00 -10.04 -27.36
N VAL A 317 -13.52 -9.52 -26.25
CA VAL A 317 -12.83 -8.54 -25.38
C VAL A 317 -13.12 -8.82 -23.92
N ALA A 318 -12.08 -8.82 -23.09
CA ALA A 318 -12.19 -8.79 -21.64
C ALA A 318 -11.88 -7.38 -21.13
N TYR A 319 -12.68 -6.90 -20.17
CA TYR A 319 -12.46 -5.62 -19.52
C TYR A 319 -11.75 -5.85 -18.18
N VAL A 320 -10.47 -5.50 -18.11
CA VAL A 320 -9.64 -5.75 -16.93
C VAL A 320 -9.62 -4.49 -16.09
N ASN A 321 -10.12 -4.57 -14.85
CA ASN A 321 -10.12 -3.43 -13.94
C ASN A 321 -8.70 -3.13 -13.46
N VAL A 322 -8.12 -2.04 -13.97
CA VAL A 322 -6.73 -1.62 -13.68
C VAL A 322 -6.64 -0.52 -12.63
N LEU A 323 -7.79 0.02 -12.24
CA LEU A 323 -7.90 1.12 -11.28
C LEU A 323 -7.23 0.86 -9.92
N PRO A 324 -7.19 -0.38 -9.37
CA PRO A 324 -6.45 -0.66 -8.15
C PRO A 324 -4.95 -0.31 -8.21
N LEU A 325 -4.33 -0.26 -9.40
CA LEU A 325 -2.92 0.13 -9.55
C LEU A 325 -2.64 1.60 -9.19
N LEU A 326 -3.68 2.46 -9.15
CA LEU A 326 -3.56 3.86 -8.68
C LEU A 326 -3.67 3.98 -7.15
N CYS A 327 -3.88 2.88 -6.44
CA CYS A 327 -3.92 2.92 -4.99
C CYS A 327 -2.49 2.87 -4.41
N PRO A 328 -2.21 3.64 -3.34
CA PRO A 328 -0.86 3.72 -2.78
C PRO A 328 -0.28 2.33 -2.45
N GLY A 329 0.94 2.07 -2.91
CA GLY A 329 1.66 0.82 -2.62
C GLY A 329 1.30 -0.38 -3.50
N VAL A 330 0.20 -0.33 -4.26
CA VAL A 330 -0.21 -1.44 -5.12
C VAL A 330 0.75 -1.58 -6.31
N LYS A 331 1.41 -2.74 -6.40
CA LYS A 331 2.37 -3.07 -7.49
C LYS A 331 1.87 -4.15 -8.43
N ARG A 332 0.88 -4.93 -8.04
CA ARG A 332 0.42 -6.11 -8.77
C ARG A 332 -1.07 -6.23 -8.64
N ILE A 333 -1.72 -6.55 -9.74
CA ILE A 333 -3.09 -7.03 -9.77
C ILE A 333 -3.14 -8.36 -10.53
N ARG A 334 -4.00 -9.26 -10.08
CA ARG A 334 -4.24 -10.54 -10.78
C ARG A 334 -5.69 -10.91 -10.62
N GLY A 335 -6.35 -11.28 -11.72
CA GLY A 335 -7.70 -11.80 -11.60
C GLY A 335 -8.33 -12.30 -12.88
N ALA A 336 -9.56 -12.77 -12.71
CA ALA A 336 -10.40 -13.28 -13.78
C ALA A 336 -11.42 -12.24 -14.27
N SER A 337 -11.44 -12.00 -15.59
CA SER A 337 -12.38 -11.09 -16.27
C SER A 337 -13.20 -11.83 -17.31
N ARG A 338 -14.51 -11.57 -17.38
CA ARG A 338 -15.37 -12.21 -18.40
C ARG A 338 -15.02 -11.70 -19.80
N VAL A 339 -15.14 -12.59 -20.79
CA VAL A 339 -14.93 -12.26 -22.21
C VAL A 339 -16.28 -12.02 -22.88
N PHE A 340 -16.42 -10.86 -23.48
CA PHE A 340 -17.61 -10.43 -24.23
C PHE A 340 -17.31 -10.37 -25.73
N THR A 341 -18.36 -10.28 -26.54
CA THR A 341 -18.23 -10.02 -27.98
C THR A 341 -17.63 -8.64 -28.21
N TYR A 342 -16.62 -8.54 -29.08
CA TYR A 342 -16.01 -7.25 -29.40
C TYR A 342 -16.99 -6.33 -30.13
N ARG A 343 -17.10 -5.08 -29.67
CA ARG A 343 -17.88 -4.00 -30.30
C ARG A 343 -17.15 -2.67 -30.10
N ASP A 344 -16.84 -1.97 -31.19
CA ASP A 344 -16.07 -0.70 -31.13
C ASP A 344 -16.74 0.35 -30.24
N SER A 345 -18.08 0.47 -30.29
CA SER A 345 -18.82 1.43 -29.48
C SER A 345 -18.71 1.17 -27.97
N GLU A 346 -18.81 -0.10 -27.56
CA GLU A 346 -18.74 -0.49 -26.15
C GLU A 346 -17.32 -0.36 -25.59
N VAL A 347 -16.32 -0.74 -26.39
CA VAL A 347 -14.90 -0.58 -26.03
C VAL A 347 -14.56 0.89 -25.88
N LEU A 348 -14.98 1.76 -26.81
CA LEU A 348 -14.76 3.20 -26.72
C LEU A 348 -15.45 3.81 -25.50
N GLU A 349 -16.69 3.41 -25.21
CA GLU A 349 -17.45 3.92 -24.07
C GLU A 349 -16.76 3.58 -22.75
N LYS A 350 -16.40 2.31 -22.55
CA LYS A 350 -15.84 1.76 -21.29
C LYS A 350 -14.36 2.07 -21.07
N THR A 351 -13.58 2.19 -22.14
CA THR A 351 -12.11 2.19 -22.06
C THR A 351 -11.45 3.40 -22.71
N LYS A 352 -12.22 4.22 -23.44
CA LYS A 352 -11.75 5.35 -24.24
C LYS A 352 -10.79 4.98 -25.39
N CYS A 353 -10.58 3.68 -25.64
CA CYS A 353 -9.78 3.20 -26.77
C CYS A 353 -10.58 3.35 -28.07
N GLN A 354 -9.98 3.96 -29.10
CA GLN A 354 -10.68 4.34 -30.34
C GLN A 354 -10.75 3.23 -31.39
N HIS A 355 -9.79 2.30 -31.37
CA HIS A 355 -9.62 1.30 -32.42
C HIS A 355 -9.23 -0.06 -31.83
N SER A 356 -9.60 -1.14 -32.51
CA SER A 356 -9.15 -2.49 -32.16
C SER A 356 -7.62 -2.59 -32.18
N ALA A 357 -7.06 -3.23 -31.16
CA ALA A 357 -5.65 -3.56 -31.05
C ALA A 357 -5.17 -4.48 -32.19
N PHE A 358 -6.07 -5.17 -32.88
CA PHE A 358 -5.77 -6.01 -34.04
C PHE A 358 -5.86 -5.28 -35.40
N ARG A 359 -6.33 -4.03 -35.45
CA ARG A 359 -6.52 -3.27 -36.70
C ARG A 359 -5.23 -3.12 -37.52
N ASP A 360 -4.10 -2.90 -36.85
CA ASP A 360 -2.79 -2.67 -37.48
C ASP A 360 -1.86 -3.90 -37.48
N LEU A 361 -2.39 -5.09 -37.17
CA LEU A 361 -1.62 -6.33 -37.04
C LEU A 361 -0.84 -6.68 -38.32
N GLY A 362 -1.34 -6.26 -39.49
CA GLY A 362 -0.72 -6.46 -40.79
C GLY A 362 0.64 -5.78 -40.96
N ALA A 363 0.89 -4.64 -40.29
CA ALA A 363 2.19 -3.97 -40.30
C ALA A 363 3.19 -4.64 -39.34
N GLN A 364 2.69 -5.23 -38.25
CA GLN A 364 3.50 -5.80 -37.16
C GLN A 364 4.01 -7.21 -37.45
N LEU A 365 3.24 -8.02 -38.16
CA LEU A 365 3.69 -9.33 -38.63
C LEU A 365 4.73 -9.24 -39.77
N GLY A 366 4.81 -8.09 -40.46
CA GLY A 366 5.83 -7.81 -41.48
C GLY A 366 7.19 -7.42 -40.90
N LEU A 367 7.20 -6.67 -39.79
CA LEU A 367 8.42 -6.21 -39.11
C LEU A 367 9.24 -7.34 -38.46
N THR A 368 8.65 -8.53 -38.24
CA THR A 368 9.37 -9.69 -37.69
C THR A 368 10.06 -10.56 -38.75
N LYS A 369 9.95 -10.23 -40.05
CA LYS A 369 10.43 -11.11 -41.14
C LYS A 369 11.39 -10.48 -42.17
N GLU A 370 11.74 -9.20 -42.09
CA GLU A 370 12.65 -8.58 -43.07
C GLU A 370 13.95 -8.07 -42.44
N GLY A 371 14.99 -8.90 -42.50
CA GLY A 371 16.38 -8.50 -42.38
C GLY A 371 17.18 -8.97 -43.60
N LEU A 372 17.29 -8.13 -44.63
CA LEU A 372 18.29 -8.09 -45.73
C LEU A 372 17.79 -6.99 -46.68
N LEU A 373 18.44 -5.84 -46.93
CA LEU A 373 19.79 -5.60 -47.41
C LEU A 373 20.13 -4.10 -47.26
N THR A 374 21.39 -3.83 -46.92
CA THR A 374 22.24 -2.67 -47.25
C THR A 374 21.60 -1.44 -47.92
N SER A 375 21.54 -0.31 -47.21
CA SER A 375 21.46 1.01 -47.83
C SER A 375 22.76 1.78 -47.58
N GLY A 376 23.56 1.90 -48.64
CA GLY A 376 24.72 2.76 -48.68
C GLY A 376 24.32 4.22 -48.79
N ILE A 377 24.97 5.02 -47.95
CA ILE A 377 25.38 6.43 -48.09
C ILE A 377 24.99 7.10 -49.42
N PRO A 378 24.49 8.34 -49.35
CA PRO A 378 25.10 9.40 -50.15
C PRO A 378 25.48 10.61 -49.30
N THR A 379 26.77 10.93 -49.27
CA THR A 379 27.30 12.23 -48.85
C THR A 379 27.05 13.31 -49.92
N PRO A 380 26.99 14.61 -49.53
CA PRO A 380 26.47 15.69 -50.36
C PRO A 380 27.57 16.53 -51.05
N SER A 381 27.27 17.06 -52.24
CA SER A 381 27.93 18.23 -52.87
C SER A 381 27.05 18.66 -54.05
N SER A 382 26.84 19.91 -54.45
CA SER A 382 27.37 21.23 -54.08
C SER A 382 26.49 22.30 -54.79
N LYS A 383 26.24 23.42 -54.10
CA LYS A 383 25.87 24.78 -54.53
C LYS A 383 25.62 25.07 -56.03
N ALA A 384 24.49 25.72 -56.35
CA ALA A 384 24.41 27.10 -56.89
C ALA A 384 22.95 27.56 -57.15
N PHE A 385 22.61 28.77 -56.67
CA PHE A 385 21.45 29.62 -57.01
C PHE A 385 21.89 30.67 -58.07
N PRO A 386 21.07 31.63 -58.58
CA PRO A 386 19.60 31.71 -58.77
C PRO A 386 19.16 32.33 -60.13
N SER A 387 17.84 32.52 -60.28
CA SER A 387 17.14 33.67 -60.92
C SER A 387 16.57 33.52 -62.35
N LYS A 388 15.23 33.65 -62.46
CA LYS A 388 14.50 34.75 -63.14
C LYS A 388 13.05 34.36 -63.48
N THR A 389 12.10 35.11 -62.94
CA THR A 389 10.78 35.39 -63.55
C THR A 389 10.94 36.63 -64.46
N PRO A 390 10.09 36.93 -65.49
CA PRO A 390 8.63 37.10 -65.34
C PRO A 390 7.70 36.84 -66.58
N LYS A 391 6.38 36.71 -66.29
CA LYS A 391 5.17 37.19 -67.05
C LYS A 391 4.94 36.68 -68.51
N ALA A 392 3.74 36.45 -69.05
CA ALA A 392 2.36 36.84 -68.72
C ALA A 392 1.31 36.03 -69.55
N GLU A 393 0.03 36.16 -69.13
CA GLU A 393 -1.26 36.09 -69.90
C GLU A 393 -1.75 34.74 -70.48
N LYS A 394 -3.05 34.34 -70.45
CA LYS A 394 -4.34 34.99 -70.09
C LYS A 394 -5.48 33.94 -69.94
N GLY A 395 -6.44 34.20 -69.04
CA GLY A 395 -7.88 33.80 -69.10
C GLY A 395 -8.34 32.83 -67.98
N MET A 396 -8.85 33.24 -66.80
CA MET A 396 -10.13 33.91 -66.44
C MET A 396 -11.36 33.01 -66.69
N ASN A 397 -12.02 32.44 -65.67
CA ASN A 397 -13.13 33.11 -64.95
C ASN A 397 -13.39 32.56 -63.52
N ARG A 398 -13.27 33.49 -62.55
CA ARG A 398 -14.13 33.80 -61.37
C ARG A 398 -15.30 32.85 -61.07
N ARG A 399 -15.61 32.48 -59.81
CA ARG A 399 -15.89 33.38 -58.66
C ARG A 399 -15.92 32.58 -57.32
N MET A 400 -15.28 33.12 -56.26
CA MET A 400 -15.77 32.99 -54.87
C MET A 400 -17.07 33.79 -54.74
N SER A 401 -18.05 33.51 -53.87
CA SER A 401 -17.93 33.61 -52.41
C SER A 401 -19.26 33.24 -51.70
N ASN A 402 -19.10 32.70 -50.49
CA ASN A 402 -19.88 32.92 -49.27
C ASN A 402 -21.23 32.22 -49.03
N ALA A 403 -21.15 31.28 -48.09
CA ALA A 403 -21.86 31.22 -46.81
C ALA A 403 -23.40 31.15 -46.78
N SER A 404 -23.89 30.01 -46.29
CA SER A 404 -25.00 29.96 -45.32
C SER A 404 -25.07 28.61 -44.60
N LYS A 405 -25.23 28.69 -43.28
CA LYS A 405 -25.61 27.62 -42.34
C LYS A 405 -26.81 26.84 -42.83
N ILE A 406 -26.82 25.50 -42.69
CA ILE A 406 -28.03 24.70 -42.54
C ILE A 406 -27.77 23.53 -41.57
N GLN A 407 -28.62 23.45 -40.54
CA GLN A 407 -28.83 22.35 -39.59
C GLN A 407 -29.77 21.28 -40.22
N PRO A 408 -29.99 20.12 -39.59
CA PRO A 408 -30.04 18.80 -40.21
C PRO A 408 -31.38 18.49 -40.89
N SER A 409 -31.35 17.55 -41.84
CA SER A 409 -32.54 16.78 -42.21
C SER A 409 -32.14 15.35 -42.61
N ASP A 410 -32.77 14.41 -41.90
CA ASP A 410 -32.81 12.98 -42.16
C ASP A 410 -33.05 12.64 -43.63
N THR A 411 -32.25 11.72 -44.16
CA THR A 411 -32.61 10.42 -44.77
C THR A 411 -31.69 10.01 -45.91
N SER A 412 -31.22 8.77 -45.79
CA SER A 412 -30.68 7.88 -46.83
C SER A 412 -29.47 8.35 -47.63
N LEU A 413 -28.28 8.06 -47.11
CA LEU A 413 -27.20 7.47 -47.89
C LEU A 413 -26.50 6.38 -47.05
N ASP A 414 -27.13 5.20 -47.03
CA ASP A 414 -26.44 3.93 -46.79
C ASP A 414 -25.29 3.79 -47.79
N LYS A 415 -24.08 4.10 -47.35
CA LYS A 415 -22.81 3.64 -47.94
C LYS A 415 -21.65 4.03 -47.01
N GLU A 416 -21.70 3.54 -45.77
CA GLU A 416 -20.53 3.50 -44.90
C GLU A 416 -20.07 2.05 -44.73
N ASN A 417 -18.76 1.87 -44.81
CA ASN A 417 -18.05 0.60 -44.73
C ASN A 417 -18.49 -0.21 -43.51
N ALA A 418 -19.24 -1.28 -43.77
CA ALA A 418 -19.60 -2.27 -42.78
C ALA A 418 -18.32 -2.91 -42.19
N THR A 419 -17.94 -2.49 -40.99
CA THR A 419 -17.07 -3.27 -40.11
C THR A 419 -17.71 -4.65 -39.97
N LYS A 420 -17.07 -5.68 -40.53
CA LYS A 420 -17.58 -7.06 -40.55
C LYS A 420 -17.83 -7.52 -39.11
N LEU A 421 -19.09 -7.54 -38.66
CA LEU A 421 -19.47 -8.28 -37.44
C LEU A 421 -19.03 -9.75 -37.64
N SER A 422 -18.18 -10.27 -36.76
CA SER A 422 -18.02 -11.71 -36.62
C SER A 422 -19.11 -12.19 -35.65
N PRO A 423 -20.18 -12.85 -36.12
CA PRO A 423 -21.19 -13.43 -35.22
C PRO A 423 -20.59 -14.48 -34.28
N ASP A 424 -19.40 -15.01 -34.61
CA ASP A 424 -18.69 -16.02 -33.83
C ASP A 424 -18.19 -15.51 -32.47
N GLY A 425 -17.98 -14.20 -32.30
CA GLY A 425 -17.55 -13.62 -31.02
C GLY A 425 -18.55 -13.83 -29.89
N GLN A 426 -19.84 -13.97 -30.22
CA GLN A 426 -20.91 -14.26 -29.26
C GLN A 426 -20.72 -15.60 -28.53
N GLN A 427 -20.01 -16.53 -29.15
CA GLN A 427 -19.77 -17.85 -28.57
C GLN A 427 -18.90 -17.79 -27.30
N TYR A 428 -18.08 -16.76 -27.09
CA TYR A 428 -17.37 -16.59 -25.81
C TYR A 428 -18.33 -16.30 -24.67
N ALA A 429 -19.31 -15.42 -24.89
CA ALA A 429 -20.30 -15.08 -23.89
C ALA A 429 -21.22 -16.28 -23.58
N GLU A 430 -21.62 -17.03 -24.61
CA GLU A 430 -22.43 -18.25 -24.48
C GLU A 430 -21.70 -19.37 -23.73
N ALA A 431 -20.39 -19.53 -23.98
CA ALA A 431 -19.58 -20.52 -23.29
C ALA A 431 -19.26 -20.14 -21.83
N GLY A 432 -19.49 -18.88 -21.45
CA GLY A 432 -19.09 -18.33 -20.16
C GLY A 432 -17.58 -18.18 -20.05
N THR A 433 -16.91 -17.78 -21.14
CA THR A 433 -15.46 -17.64 -21.19
C THR A 433 -14.98 -16.52 -20.26
N PHE A 434 -13.90 -16.79 -19.53
CA PHE A 434 -13.19 -15.76 -18.76
C PHE A 434 -11.69 -15.90 -18.93
N LEU A 435 -11.00 -14.76 -18.85
CA LEU A 435 -9.56 -14.62 -18.98
C LEU A 435 -8.93 -14.46 -17.60
N VAL A 436 -7.87 -15.20 -17.31
CA VAL A 436 -7.03 -15.00 -16.12
C VAL A 436 -5.72 -14.37 -16.54
N MET A 437 -5.41 -13.22 -15.95
CA MET A 437 -4.16 -12.51 -16.21
C MET A 437 -3.66 -11.75 -14.98
N GLU A 438 -2.39 -11.39 -15.04
CA GLU A 438 -1.68 -10.61 -14.03
C GLU A 438 -1.00 -9.41 -14.67
N ILE A 439 -1.09 -8.26 -14.01
CA ILE A 439 -0.35 -7.05 -14.36
C ILE A 439 0.50 -6.68 -13.15
N LYS A 440 1.81 -6.59 -13.36
CA LYS A 440 2.80 -6.28 -12.34
C LYS A 440 3.66 -5.10 -12.77
N LEU A 441 3.91 -4.20 -11.82
CA LEU A 441 4.85 -3.10 -11.92
C LEU A 441 5.99 -3.32 -10.95
N ASP A 442 7.20 -2.91 -11.33
CA ASP A 442 8.37 -2.95 -10.45
C ASP A 442 8.23 -1.97 -9.27
N LYS A 443 7.69 -0.78 -9.56
CA LYS A 443 7.33 0.26 -8.58
C LYS A 443 5.83 0.54 -8.62
N ALA A 444 5.25 0.86 -7.46
CA ALA A 444 3.86 1.30 -7.42
C ALA A 444 3.74 2.64 -8.14
N LEU A 445 2.66 2.85 -8.91
CA LEU A 445 2.42 4.13 -9.59
C LEU A 445 2.27 5.24 -8.55
N VAL A 446 1.48 4.96 -7.51
CA VAL A 446 1.38 5.81 -6.32
C VAL A 446 2.23 5.19 -5.21
N PRO A 447 3.32 5.85 -4.78
CA PRO A 447 4.15 5.35 -3.68
C PRO A 447 3.31 5.19 -2.40
N GLU A 448 3.55 4.09 -1.69
CA GLU A 448 2.99 3.91 -0.35
C GLU A 448 3.59 4.95 0.59
N ARG A 449 2.77 5.55 1.45
CA ARG A 449 3.27 6.43 2.51
C ARG A 449 3.95 5.55 3.56
N LEU A 450 5.23 5.79 3.80
CA LEU A 450 5.99 5.01 4.79
C LEU A 450 5.38 5.16 6.18
N ARG A 451 5.35 4.08 6.95
CA ARG A 451 4.84 4.07 8.33
C ARG A 451 5.53 5.13 9.18
N GLU A 452 6.85 5.28 9.05
CA GLU A 452 7.63 6.27 9.80
C GLU A 452 7.22 7.70 9.46
N ASP A 453 6.87 7.96 8.20
CA ASP A 453 6.40 9.27 7.75
C ASP A 453 5.02 9.58 8.33
N LEU A 454 4.11 8.61 8.35
CA LEU A 454 2.79 8.74 8.95
C LEU A 454 2.90 8.99 10.46
N THR A 455 3.71 8.21 11.18
CA THR A 455 3.92 8.41 12.62
C THR A 455 4.57 9.76 12.92
N ARG A 456 5.50 10.23 12.08
CA ARG A 456 6.08 11.56 12.21
C ARG A 456 5.03 12.66 12.04
N ARG A 457 4.13 12.54 11.06
CA ARG A 457 3.03 13.50 10.86
C ARG A 457 2.08 13.53 12.06
N VAL A 458 1.70 12.35 12.58
CA VAL A 458 0.87 12.26 13.80
C VAL A 458 1.54 12.97 14.99
N LYS A 459 2.85 12.76 15.19
CA LYS A 459 3.62 13.46 16.23
C LYS A 459 3.66 14.99 16.04
N GLN A 460 3.69 15.48 14.81
CA GLN A 460 3.63 16.91 14.52
C GLN A 460 2.25 17.50 14.79
N MET A 461 1.18 16.75 14.54
CA MET A 461 -0.19 17.15 14.83
C MET A 461 -0.50 17.17 16.34
N ILE A 462 0.22 16.37 17.14
CA ILE A 462 0.00 16.21 18.58
C ILE A 462 1.31 16.49 19.33
N PRO A 463 1.67 17.78 19.52
CA PRO A 463 2.86 18.12 20.28
C PRO A 463 2.67 17.75 21.76
N PRO A 464 3.73 17.29 22.46
CA PRO A 464 3.66 17.00 23.88
C PRO A 464 3.30 18.28 24.65
N ARG A 465 2.38 18.17 25.60
CA ARG A 465 1.96 19.31 26.41
C ARG A 465 3.17 19.83 27.21
N PRO A 466 3.48 21.14 27.17
CA PRO A 466 4.57 21.67 27.98
C PRO A 466 4.30 21.38 29.47
N PRO A 467 5.32 21.00 30.24
CA PRO A 467 5.15 20.73 31.66
C PRO A 467 4.58 21.97 32.34
N LEU A 468 3.54 21.78 33.15
CA LEU A 468 3.00 22.88 33.95
C LEU A 468 4.12 23.42 34.85
N PRO A 469 4.25 24.75 34.99
CA PRO A 469 5.27 25.33 35.85
C PRO A 469 5.11 24.76 37.26
N PRO A 470 6.20 24.31 37.91
CA PRO A 470 6.12 23.74 39.25
C PRO A 470 5.54 24.77 40.21
N ARG A 471 4.44 24.40 40.89
CA ARG A 471 3.91 25.16 42.04
C ARG A 471 4.70 24.71 43.28
N PRO A 472 5.63 25.52 43.81
CA PRO A 472 6.61 25.07 44.80
C PRO A 472 6.00 24.73 46.18
N GLY A 473 4.81 25.25 46.51
CA GLY A 473 4.11 24.91 47.74
C GLY A 473 2.65 25.30 47.62
N GLY A 474 1.76 24.33 47.47
CA GLY A 474 0.36 24.56 47.11
C GLY A 474 -0.36 25.54 48.05
N ALA A 475 -1.49 26.10 47.60
CA ALA A 475 -2.23 27.13 48.33
C ALA A 475 -2.51 26.80 49.82
N LYS A 476 -2.70 25.52 50.16
CA LYS A 476 -2.87 25.06 51.56
C LYS A 476 -1.62 25.31 52.42
N GLU A 477 -0.43 25.03 51.90
CA GLU A 477 0.83 25.24 52.62
C GLU A 477 1.13 26.73 52.81
N ALA A 478 0.76 27.57 51.84
CA ALA A 478 0.88 29.03 51.96
C ALA A 478 -0.02 29.58 53.09
N VAL A 479 -1.23 29.03 53.24
CA VAL A 479 -2.17 29.42 54.31
C VAL A 479 -1.69 28.94 55.68
N GLU A 480 -1.20 27.70 55.81
CA GLU A 480 -0.65 27.20 57.09
C GLU A 480 0.62 27.97 57.52
N ASN A 481 1.45 28.40 56.55
CA ASN A 481 2.58 29.27 56.84
C ASN A 481 2.11 30.64 57.38
N TYR A 482 1.06 31.22 56.79
CA TYR A 482 0.45 32.46 57.29
C TYR A 482 -0.12 32.28 58.70
N TYR A 483 -0.81 31.17 58.98
CA TYR A 483 -1.29 30.84 60.33
C TYR A 483 -0.16 30.82 61.35
N SER A 484 0.96 30.15 61.02
CA SER A 484 2.12 30.06 61.90
C SER A 484 2.69 31.44 62.26
N HIS A 485 2.77 32.36 61.30
CA HIS A 485 3.24 33.73 61.54
C HIS A 485 2.24 34.55 62.36
N VAL A 486 0.93 34.43 62.09
CA VAL A 486 -0.12 35.10 62.87
C VAL A 486 -0.10 34.64 64.34
N THR A 487 -0.02 33.34 64.59
CA THR A 487 0.04 32.78 65.95
C THR A 487 1.33 33.19 66.68
N SER A 488 2.47 33.24 65.98
CA SER A 488 3.73 33.73 66.55
C SER A 488 3.62 35.20 66.97
N ILE A 489 3.08 36.06 66.10
CA ILE A 489 2.91 37.50 66.38
C ILE A 489 1.92 37.70 67.54
N ALA A 490 0.81 36.95 67.56
CA ALA A 490 -0.14 37.00 68.66
C ALA A 490 0.50 36.62 70.01
N SER A 491 1.36 35.59 70.00
CA SER A 491 2.12 35.15 71.18
C SER A 491 3.11 36.21 71.66
N ASP A 492 3.78 36.91 70.74
CA ASP A 492 4.70 38.00 71.07
C ASP A 492 3.96 39.23 71.62
N ILE A 493 2.81 39.59 71.05
CA ILE A 493 1.94 40.66 71.57
C ILE A 493 1.45 40.31 72.98
N LEU A 494 1.02 39.07 73.20
CA LEU A 494 0.57 38.58 74.50
C LEU A 494 1.70 38.61 75.53
N ARG A 495 2.93 38.26 75.15
CA ARG A 495 4.12 38.37 76.01
C ARG A 495 4.41 39.81 76.43
N GLU A 496 4.31 40.76 75.48
CA GLU A 496 4.48 42.18 75.77
C GLU A 496 3.38 42.72 76.68
N TYR A 497 2.15 42.27 76.48
CA TYR A 497 1.03 42.58 77.35
C TYR A 497 1.28 42.06 78.78
N HIS A 498 1.69 40.80 78.95
CA HIS A 498 2.06 40.26 80.26
C HIS A 498 3.26 40.97 80.90
N HIS A 499 4.25 41.41 80.12
CA HIS A 499 5.36 42.20 80.66
C HIS A 499 4.88 43.56 81.22
N LEU A 500 3.91 44.19 80.56
CA LEU A 500 3.41 45.52 80.95
C LEU A 500 2.41 45.47 82.10
N PHE A 501 1.50 44.50 82.08
CA PHE A 501 0.32 44.47 82.93
C PHE A 501 0.23 43.21 83.79
N GLY A 502 1.07 42.19 83.54
CA GLY A 502 0.99 40.89 84.21
C GLY A 502 1.38 40.88 85.69
N LYS A 503 1.91 41.97 86.24
CA LYS A 503 2.18 42.11 87.68
C LYS A 503 0.99 42.68 88.49
N GLN A 504 -0.12 43.05 87.85
CA GLN A 504 -1.29 43.65 88.52
C GLN A 504 -2.40 42.63 88.86
N TRP A 505 -2.21 41.34 88.57
CA TRP A 505 -3.23 40.33 88.82
C TRP A 505 -3.14 39.84 90.27
N SER A 506 -3.89 40.49 91.16
CA SER A 506 -4.41 39.82 92.36
C SER A 506 -5.71 39.15 91.94
N GLU A 507 -5.81 37.84 92.15
CA GLU A 507 -6.97 37.04 91.77
C GLU A 507 -8.23 37.60 92.46
N GLU A 508 -9.32 37.70 91.68
CA GLU A 508 -10.69 38.14 92.03
C GLU A 508 -11.02 39.64 91.82
N GLY A 509 -11.41 39.98 90.59
CA GLY A 509 -12.18 41.18 90.25
C GLY A 509 -12.39 41.33 88.74
N GLU A 510 -13.64 41.48 88.28
CA GLU A 510 -13.95 41.82 86.87
C GLU A 510 -13.17 43.06 86.44
N VAL A 511 -12.44 42.96 85.33
CA VAL A 511 -11.71 44.09 84.75
C VAL A 511 -12.72 45.04 84.12
N ASP A 512 -12.75 46.27 84.63
CA ASP A 512 -13.57 47.35 84.09
C ASP A 512 -13.27 47.60 82.58
N PRO A 513 -14.28 47.70 81.69
CA PRO A 513 -14.08 47.89 80.25
C PRO A 513 -13.24 49.12 79.90
N GLU A 514 -13.37 50.22 80.65
CA GLU A 514 -12.58 51.44 80.41
C GLU A 514 -11.09 51.20 80.74
N THR A 515 -10.82 50.40 81.77
CA THR A 515 -9.46 49.99 82.14
C THR A 515 -8.82 49.11 81.05
N LEU A 516 -9.58 48.22 80.42
CA LEU A 516 -9.10 47.38 79.31
C LEU A 516 -8.81 48.21 78.05
N GLU A 517 -9.66 49.17 77.72
CA GLU A 517 -9.43 50.11 76.61
C GLU A 517 -8.18 50.97 76.84
N GLU A 518 -7.96 51.42 78.08
CA GLU A 518 -6.77 52.17 78.45
C GLU A 518 -5.50 51.33 78.32
N GLN A 519 -5.51 50.08 78.81
CA GLN A 519 -4.41 49.14 78.67
C GLN A 519 -4.11 48.83 77.19
N LYS A 520 -5.16 48.66 76.35
CA LYS A 520 -5.02 48.50 74.90
C LYS A 520 -4.40 49.73 74.25
N ARG A 521 -4.79 50.94 74.66
CA ARG A 521 -4.20 52.19 74.16
C ARG A 521 -2.72 52.29 74.51
N GLN A 522 -2.37 52.00 75.76
CA GLN A 522 -0.97 52.01 76.24
C GLN A 522 -0.11 50.95 75.55
N LEU A 523 -0.64 49.73 75.35
CA LEU A 523 0.04 48.68 74.60
C LEU A 523 0.30 49.11 73.16
N ASN A 524 -0.70 49.66 72.47
CA ASN A 524 -0.55 50.14 71.09
C ASN A 524 0.51 51.25 70.97
N VAL A 525 0.53 52.21 71.89
CA VAL A 525 1.55 53.28 71.91
C VAL A 525 2.94 52.69 72.10
N LYS A 526 3.10 51.71 73.00
CA LYS A 526 4.40 51.05 73.23
C LYS A 526 4.84 50.19 72.05
N LEU A 527 3.94 49.43 71.44
CA LEU A 527 4.26 48.60 70.26
C LEU A 527 4.66 49.46 69.05
N ASN A 528 4.04 50.64 68.90
CA ASN A 528 4.38 51.60 67.84
C ASN A 528 5.70 52.34 68.12
N SER A 529 5.94 52.81 69.34
CA SER A 529 7.17 53.53 69.70
C SER A 529 8.41 52.64 69.79
N SER A 530 8.24 51.34 70.09
CA SER A 530 9.34 50.36 70.13
C SER A 530 9.73 49.78 68.77
N GLY A 531 9.00 50.12 67.70
CA GLY A 531 9.24 49.57 66.35
C GLY A 531 8.77 48.12 66.16
N LYS A 532 8.20 47.47 67.18
CA LYS A 532 7.71 46.08 67.10
C LYS A 532 6.57 45.91 66.10
N CYS A 533 5.67 46.90 65.98
CA CYS A 533 4.63 46.91 64.95
C CYS A 533 5.20 46.84 63.52
N PHE A 534 6.35 47.48 63.27
CA PHE A 534 7.02 47.41 61.98
C PHE A 534 7.63 46.02 61.73
N ALA A 535 8.23 45.43 62.77
CA ALA A 535 8.76 44.06 62.69
C ALA A 535 7.68 43.03 62.37
N PHE A 536 6.49 43.11 62.99
CA PHE A 536 5.37 42.21 62.70
C PHE A 536 4.88 42.33 61.25
N LYS A 537 4.83 43.56 60.70
CA LYS A 537 4.47 43.78 59.29
C LYS A 537 5.48 43.13 58.34
N GLU A 538 6.77 43.29 58.59
CA GLU A 538 7.81 42.67 57.77
C GLU A 538 7.84 41.13 57.92
N GLN A 539 7.46 40.57 59.07
CA GLN A 539 7.30 39.13 59.25
C GLN A 539 6.12 38.53 58.47
N LEU A 540 4.98 39.24 58.37
CA LEU A 540 3.81 38.75 57.62
C LEU A 540 3.97 38.86 56.10
N LYS A 541 4.77 39.82 55.63
CA LYS A 541 4.91 40.14 54.21
C LYS A 541 5.31 38.94 53.33
N PRO A 542 6.32 38.11 53.68
CA PRO A 542 6.64 36.91 52.90
C PRO A 542 5.48 35.91 52.81
N ALA A 543 4.76 35.69 53.91
CA ALA A 543 3.62 34.77 53.95
C ALA A 543 2.45 35.27 53.07
N VAL A 544 2.15 36.57 53.14
CA VAL A 544 1.14 37.21 52.27
C VAL A 544 1.54 37.14 50.80
N VAL A 545 2.80 37.42 50.47
CA VAL A 545 3.30 37.29 49.08
C VAL A 545 3.17 35.83 48.59
N LYS A 546 3.45 34.85 49.46
CA LYS A 546 3.24 33.43 49.13
C LYS A 546 1.76 33.12 48.87
N ILE A 547 0.83 33.66 49.67
CA ILE A 547 -0.62 33.52 49.41
C ILE A 547 -1.03 34.15 48.07
N VAL A 548 -0.57 35.37 47.78
CA VAL A 548 -0.87 36.06 46.50
C VAL A 548 -0.38 35.24 45.31
N ARG A 549 0.81 34.64 45.43
CA ARG A 549 1.39 33.79 44.41
C ARG A 549 0.66 32.47 44.24
N GLU A 550 0.46 31.73 45.33
CA GLU A 550 0.03 30.32 45.29
C GLU A 550 -1.51 30.16 45.27
N LYS A 551 -2.25 31.06 45.90
CA LYS A 551 -3.73 31.03 45.94
C LYS A 551 -4.33 31.82 44.77
N TYR A 552 -3.85 33.03 44.54
CA TYR A 552 -4.42 33.92 43.52
C TYR A 552 -3.71 33.84 42.17
N GLY A 553 -2.58 33.12 42.08
CA GLY A 553 -1.84 32.94 40.82
C GLY A 553 -1.29 34.25 40.24
N LYS A 554 -1.22 35.33 41.03
CA LYS A 554 -0.81 36.66 40.57
C LYS A 554 0.71 36.78 40.65
N THR A 555 1.39 36.46 39.55
CA THR A 555 2.85 36.58 39.40
C THR A 555 3.29 37.74 38.49
N THR A 556 2.33 38.43 37.87
CA THR A 556 2.57 39.54 36.93
C THR A 556 1.91 40.82 37.44
N ALA A 557 2.40 41.98 36.97
CA ALA A 557 1.82 43.28 37.29
C ALA A 557 0.35 43.40 36.82
N PHE A 558 -0.45 44.16 37.57
CA PHE A 558 -1.85 44.45 37.24
C PHE A 558 -1.94 45.40 36.03
N LYS A 559 -2.99 45.26 35.21
CA LYS A 559 -3.14 46.04 33.98
C LYS A 559 -3.78 47.41 34.21
N SER A 560 -4.56 47.57 35.28
CA SER A 560 -5.18 48.84 35.66
C SER A 560 -5.12 49.07 37.17
N GLU A 561 -5.12 50.33 37.58
CA GLU A 561 -5.19 50.72 39.00
C GLU A 561 -6.50 50.24 39.65
N LYS A 562 -7.60 50.21 38.89
CA LYS A 562 -8.89 49.72 39.38
C LYS A 562 -8.84 48.22 39.73
N GLU A 563 -8.26 47.40 38.86
CA GLU A 563 -8.05 45.96 39.13
C GLU A 563 -7.16 45.73 40.35
N PHE A 564 -6.15 46.59 40.54
CA PHE A 564 -5.28 46.51 41.72
C PHE A 564 -6.03 46.83 43.01
N GLN A 565 -6.84 47.88 43.04
CA GLN A 565 -7.64 48.25 44.21
C GLN A 565 -8.72 47.21 44.55
N GLU A 566 -9.40 46.66 43.53
CA GLU A 566 -10.36 45.56 43.72
C GLU A 566 -9.67 44.33 44.33
N PHE A 567 -8.52 43.94 43.78
CA PHE A 567 -7.72 42.82 44.31
C PHE A 567 -7.22 43.07 45.74
N LEU A 568 -6.76 44.29 46.05
CA LEU A 568 -6.33 44.64 47.41
C LEU A 568 -7.47 44.52 48.42
N SER A 569 -8.67 44.95 48.05
CA SER A 569 -9.85 44.85 48.91
C SER A 569 -10.22 43.38 49.17
N GLU A 570 -10.19 42.53 48.14
CA GLU A 570 -10.45 41.10 48.26
C GLU A 570 -9.38 40.40 49.10
N LEU A 571 -8.11 40.72 48.88
CA LEU A 571 -6.99 40.17 49.64
C LEU A 571 -7.08 40.58 51.12
N TYR A 572 -7.44 41.83 51.41
CA TYR A 572 -7.60 42.32 52.78
C TYR A 572 -8.69 41.53 53.52
N VAL A 573 -9.89 41.41 52.94
CA VAL A 573 -11.00 40.64 53.53
C VAL A 573 -10.54 39.20 53.79
N TYR A 574 -9.92 38.56 52.80
CA TYR A 574 -9.44 37.19 52.97
C TYR A 574 -8.39 37.05 54.07
N LEU A 575 -7.36 37.90 54.11
CA LEU A 575 -6.30 37.82 55.11
C LEU A 575 -6.84 38.04 56.53
N VAL A 576 -7.82 38.93 56.69
CA VAL A 576 -8.48 39.18 57.96
C VAL A 576 -9.32 37.97 58.39
N ASP A 577 -10.10 37.37 57.49
CA ASP A 577 -10.86 36.15 57.79
C ASP A 577 -9.94 35.01 58.22
N GLN A 578 -8.85 34.78 57.47
CA GLN A 578 -7.86 33.75 57.80
C GLN A 578 -7.12 34.05 59.10
N MET A 579 -6.89 35.32 59.43
CA MET A 579 -6.31 35.71 60.73
C MET A 579 -7.27 35.35 61.87
N HIS A 580 -8.57 35.62 61.74
CA HIS A 580 -9.56 35.21 62.75
C HIS A 580 -9.61 33.69 62.91
N VAL A 581 -9.56 32.94 61.81
CA VAL A 581 -9.47 31.47 61.86
C VAL A 581 -8.21 31.03 62.60
N ALA A 582 -7.05 31.64 62.34
CA ALA A 582 -5.79 31.30 63.00
C ALA A 582 -5.82 31.60 64.51
N LEU A 583 -6.41 32.73 64.91
CA LEU A 583 -6.50 33.16 66.31
C LEU A 583 -7.54 32.38 67.11
N ASN A 584 -8.63 31.96 66.46
CA ASN A 584 -9.71 31.18 67.08
C ASN A 584 -9.49 29.67 66.98
N ARG A 585 -8.37 29.22 66.40
CA ARG A 585 -8.01 27.80 66.38
C ARG A 585 -7.77 27.37 67.84
N PRO A 586 -8.52 26.40 68.39
CA PRO A 586 -8.33 25.98 69.77
C PRO A 586 -6.89 25.48 69.93
N LEU A 587 -6.15 26.03 70.89
CA LEU A 587 -4.79 25.60 71.23
C LEU A 587 -4.72 24.14 71.74
N PHE A 588 -5.85 23.44 71.79
CA PHE A 588 -6.01 22.01 72.04
C PHE A 588 -7.14 21.44 71.15
N GLU A 589 -6.80 21.03 69.94
CA GLU A 589 -7.52 19.95 69.26
C GLU A 589 -6.49 18.89 68.87
N GLU A 590 -6.56 17.76 69.56
CA GLU A 590 -5.87 16.53 69.18
C GLU A 590 -6.31 16.18 67.75
N PRO A 591 -5.39 15.95 66.80
CA PRO A 591 -5.77 15.72 65.42
C PRO A 591 -6.63 14.46 65.34
N ALA A 592 -7.91 14.64 65.04
CA ALA A 592 -8.81 13.54 64.76
C ALA A 592 -8.13 12.63 63.73
N ALA A 593 -8.05 11.34 64.04
CA ALA A 593 -7.46 10.35 63.14
C ALA A 593 -8.08 10.52 61.74
N PRO A 594 -7.28 10.52 60.66
CA PRO A 594 -7.80 10.74 59.33
C PRO A 594 -8.86 9.68 59.03
N VAL A 595 -10.11 10.13 58.84
CA VAL A 595 -11.19 9.28 58.35
C VAL A 595 -10.66 8.57 57.10
N PRO A 596 -10.72 7.23 57.02
CA PRO A 596 -10.26 6.52 55.83
C PRO A 596 -11.08 7.02 54.65
N VAL A 597 -10.46 7.80 53.76
CA VAL A 597 -11.07 8.14 52.48
C VAL A 597 -11.28 6.80 51.78
N LEU A 598 -12.54 6.40 51.62
CA LEU A 598 -12.93 5.25 50.81
C LEU A 598 -12.38 5.49 49.39
N ARG A 599 -11.18 4.98 49.11
CA ARG A 599 -10.56 5.06 47.80
C ARG A 599 -11.27 4.06 46.90
N MET A 600 -12.25 4.56 46.13
CA MET A 600 -12.88 3.78 45.08
C MET A 600 -11.82 3.32 44.08
N THR A 601 -11.91 2.07 43.64
CA THR A 601 -11.01 1.51 42.62
C THR A 601 -11.35 2.08 41.24
N SER A 602 -10.40 2.07 40.31
CA SER A 602 -10.63 2.57 38.93
C SER A 602 -11.77 1.81 38.22
N GLU A 603 -11.85 0.49 38.41
CA GLU A 603 -12.92 -0.36 37.86
C GLU A 603 -14.31 0.04 38.39
N GLN A 604 -14.42 0.32 39.69
CA GLN A 604 -15.68 0.79 40.28
C GLN A 604 -16.08 2.16 39.75
N LEU A 605 -15.13 3.08 39.61
CA LEU A 605 -15.39 4.40 39.02
C LEU A 605 -15.84 4.30 37.56
N TRP A 606 -15.29 3.37 36.79
CA TRP A 606 -15.76 3.10 35.43
C TRP A 606 -17.20 2.60 35.40
N LEU A 607 -17.54 1.63 36.25
CA LEU A 607 -18.91 1.11 36.36
C LEU A 607 -19.91 2.21 36.77
N PHE A 608 -19.57 3.05 37.74
CA PHE A 608 -20.42 4.16 38.17
C PHE A 608 -20.57 5.23 37.09
N ALA A 609 -19.50 5.54 36.36
CA ALA A 609 -19.59 6.43 35.21
C ALA A 609 -20.54 5.87 34.14
N ARG A 610 -20.43 4.56 33.85
CA ARG A 610 -21.28 3.90 32.86
C ARG A 610 -22.74 3.81 33.28
N GLU A 611 -23.00 3.56 34.56
CA GLU A 611 -24.35 3.58 35.13
C GLU A 611 -24.96 4.99 35.05
N ALA A 612 -24.21 6.02 35.41
CA ALA A 612 -24.63 7.41 35.30
C ALA A 612 -24.92 7.82 33.84
N GLU A 613 -24.09 7.38 32.88
CA GLU A 613 -24.33 7.56 31.43
C GLU A 613 -25.66 6.96 30.98
N VAL A 614 -25.94 5.71 31.38
CA VAL A 614 -27.19 5.00 31.04
C VAL A 614 -28.40 5.71 31.66
N ASN A 615 -28.25 6.20 32.89
CA ASN A 615 -29.27 6.98 33.61
C ASN A 615 -29.40 8.42 33.10
N LYS A 616 -28.53 8.85 32.16
CA LYS A 616 -28.45 10.22 31.60
C LYS A 616 -28.11 11.29 32.62
N ASP A 617 -27.51 10.91 33.75
CA ASP A 617 -26.94 11.84 34.71
C ASP A 617 -25.51 12.19 34.26
N TYR A 618 -25.43 13.08 33.27
CA TYR A 618 -24.16 13.42 32.62
C TYR A 618 -23.22 14.21 33.54
N GLU A 619 -23.76 15.00 34.48
CA GLU A 619 -22.93 15.73 35.44
C GLU A 619 -22.22 14.75 36.38
N LEU A 620 -22.96 13.77 36.90
CA LEU A 620 -22.38 12.74 37.75
C LEU A 620 -21.37 11.86 36.98
N ALA A 621 -21.70 11.47 35.74
CA ALA A 621 -20.78 10.71 34.88
C ALA A 621 -19.46 11.45 34.63
N ASP A 622 -19.50 12.77 34.35
CA ASP A 622 -18.32 13.60 34.17
C ASP A 622 -17.44 13.61 35.44
N THR A 623 -18.06 13.70 36.63
CA THR A 623 -17.29 13.64 37.89
C THR A 623 -16.57 12.31 38.08
N TYR A 624 -17.20 11.18 37.75
CA TYR A 624 -16.57 9.87 37.88
C TYR A 624 -15.42 9.67 36.89
N HIS A 625 -15.60 10.11 35.63
CA HIS A 625 -14.51 10.09 34.65
C HIS A 625 -13.34 10.99 35.05
N HIS A 626 -13.61 12.20 35.57
CA HIS A 626 -12.57 13.08 36.09
C HIS A 626 -11.84 12.49 37.31
N GLN A 627 -12.56 11.86 38.23
CA GLN A 627 -11.95 11.14 39.36
C GLN A 627 -11.02 10.03 38.85
N ARG A 628 -11.44 9.26 37.86
CA ARG A 628 -10.65 8.18 37.27
C ARG A 628 -9.37 8.68 36.58
N LEU A 629 -9.47 9.77 35.81
CA LEU A 629 -8.31 10.46 35.23
C LEU A 629 -7.40 11.08 36.30
N SER A 630 -7.95 11.50 37.44
CA SER A 630 -7.14 12.06 38.53
C SER A 630 -6.31 10.99 39.25
N GLN A 631 -6.80 9.73 39.30
CA GLN A 631 -6.10 8.61 39.89
C GLN A 631 -4.91 8.15 39.03
N ASP A 632 -5.12 8.05 37.71
CA ASP A 632 -4.06 7.69 36.77
C ASP A 632 -4.26 8.41 35.42
N ARG A 633 -3.30 9.29 35.10
CA ARG A 633 -3.26 10.07 33.85
C ARG A 633 -2.48 9.38 32.74
N HIS A 634 -1.73 8.33 33.03
CA HIS A 634 -0.91 7.61 32.04
C HIS A 634 -1.63 6.39 31.46
N ASN A 635 -2.83 6.09 31.95
CA ASN A 635 -3.67 5.04 31.40
C ASN A 635 -4.44 5.54 30.16
N ILE A 636 -4.12 4.97 29.00
CA ILE A 636 -4.74 5.28 27.70
C ILE A 636 -6.25 5.03 27.74
N GLN A 637 -6.69 3.93 28.35
CA GLN A 637 -8.10 3.55 28.38
C GLN A 637 -8.97 4.59 29.11
N HIS A 638 -8.44 5.23 30.16
CA HIS A 638 -9.17 6.28 30.88
C HIS A 638 -9.48 7.48 29.98
N TRP A 639 -8.52 7.87 29.13
CA TRP A 639 -8.71 8.94 28.15
C TRP A 639 -9.67 8.54 27.03
N LEU A 640 -9.62 7.28 26.59
CA LEU A 640 -10.55 6.75 25.58
C LEU A 640 -11.99 6.75 26.10
N ASP A 641 -12.22 6.26 27.31
CA ASP A 641 -13.54 6.19 27.92
C ASP A 641 -14.14 7.60 28.12
N TYR A 642 -13.33 8.53 28.63
CA TYR A 642 -13.79 9.91 28.79
C TYR A 642 -14.04 10.60 27.44
N GLY A 643 -13.19 10.35 26.43
CA GLY A 643 -13.41 10.85 25.08
C GLY A 643 -14.70 10.31 24.45
N ALA A 644 -15.01 9.02 24.66
CA ALA A 644 -16.26 8.41 24.21
C ALA A 644 -17.49 9.04 24.91
N PHE A 645 -17.39 9.31 26.21
CA PHE A 645 -18.40 10.06 26.96
C PHE A 645 -18.60 11.48 26.40
N CYS A 646 -17.52 12.21 26.09
CA CYS A 646 -17.62 13.53 25.47
C CYS A 646 -18.29 13.49 24.08
N LEU A 647 -18.09 12.41 23.30
CA LEU A 647 -18.83 12.23 22.05
C LEU A 647 -20.32 11.99 22.28
N LEU A 648 -20.68 11.22 23.31
CA LEU A 648 -22.07 10.98 23.70
C LEU A 648 -22.78 12.29 24.09
N THR A 649 -22.09 13.19 24.79
CA THR A 649 -22.61 14.51 25.19
C THR A 649 -22.48 15.58 24.10
N LYS A 650 -21.97 15.22 22.91
CA LYS A 650 -21.72 16.10 21.75
C LYS A 650 -20.64 17.17 21.96
N GLU A 651 -19.79 17.00 22.95
CA GLU A 651 -18.61 17.83 23.20
C GLU A 651 -17.41 17.35 22.36
N THR A 652 -17.51 17.48 21.04
CA THR A 652 -16.53 16.92 20.08
C THR A 652 -15.12 17.48 20.25
N THR A 653 -14.97 18.73 20.67
CA THR A 653 -13.66 19.35 20.95
C THR A 653 -12.97 18.73 22.16
N LYS A 654 -13.70 18.48 23.26
CA LYS A 654 -13.15 17.78 24.42
C LYS A 654 -12.78 16.35 24.08
N ALA A 655 -13.60 15.67 23.28
CA ALA A 655 -13.28 14.32 22.79
C ALA A 655 -11.97 14.31 21.97
N GLN A 656 -11.78 15.30 21.08
CA GLN A 656 -10.53 15.46 20.32
C GLN A 656 -9.33 15.58 21.26
N ASP A 657 -9.42 16.43 22.30
CA ASP A 657 -8.33 16.60 23.25
C ASP A 657 -8.04 15.32 24.02
N CYS A 658 -9.06 14.57 24.42
CA CYS A 658 -8.90 13.29 25.12
C CYS A 658 -8.16 12.25 24.25
N PHE A 659 -8.58 12.07 22.99
CA PHE A 659 -7.91 11.13 22.09
C PHE A 659 -6.50 11.59 21.70
N ARG A 660 -6.26 12.89 21.61
CA ARG A 660 -4.90 13.44 21.45
C ARG A 660 -4.02 13.16 22.68
N GLN A 661 -4.55 13.26 23.89
CA GLN A 661 -3.81 12.85 25.10
C GLN A 661 -3.49 11.35 25.06
N ALA A 662 -4.46 10.51 24.68
CA ALA A 662 -4.26 9.07 24.53
C ALA A 662 -3.14 8.74 23.53
N LEU A 663 -3.12 9.40 22.36
CA LEU A 663 -2.05 9.25 21.36
C LEU A 663 -0.69 9.79 21.81
N SER A 664 -0.67 10.82 22.66
CA SER A 664 0.59 11.34 23.21
C SER A 664 1.29 10.37 24.16
N LEU A 665 0.52 9.45 24.75
CA LEU A 665 1.04 8.36 25.60
C LEU A 665 1.58 7.22 24.72
N ASP A 666 0.83 6.84 23.68
CA ASP A 666 1.26 5.86 22.69
C ASP A 666 0.77 6.21 21.27
N PHE A 667 1.72 6.57 20.40
CA PHE A 667 1.46 6.93 19.01
C PHE A 667 1.12 5.74 18.11
N HIS A 668 1.28 4.51 18.60
CA HIS A 668 1.00 3.26 17.89
C HIS A 668 -0.27 2.57 18.40
N HIS A 669 -1.05 3.23 19.28
CA HIS A 669 -2.29 2.64 19.77
C HIS A 669 -3.42 2.77 18.75
N ILE A 670 -3.78 1.64 18.11
CA ILE A 670 -4.74 1.56 17.00
C ILE A 670 -6.08 2.24 17.36
N GLN A 671 -6.68 1.90 18.50
CA GLN A 671 -7.99 2.45 18.88
C GLN A 671 -7.97 3.98 19.05
N SER A 672 -6.88 4.53 19.58
CA SER A 672 -6.70 5.98 19.70
C SER A 672 -6.56 6.67 18.33
N LEU A 673 -5.86 6.04 17.37
CA LEU A 673 -5.75 6.55 16.00
C LEU A 673 -7.12 6.54 15.32
N LEU A 674 -7.86 5.44 15.43
CA LEU A 674 -9.19 5.30 14.82
C LEU A 674 -10.17 6.33 15.38
N LEU A 675 -10.24 6.48 16.71
CA LEU A 675 -11.11 7.47 17.34
C LEU A 675 -10.69 8.90 17.00
N SER A 676 -9.38 9.19 16.91
CA SER A 676 -8.89 10.49 16.44
C SER A 676 -9.29 10.77 14.99
N GLY A 677 -9.23 9.75 14.12
CA GLY A 677 -9.71 9.82 12.73
C GLY A 677 -11.22 10.09 12.65
N VAL A 678 -12.02 9.38 13.44
CA VAL A 678 -13.49 9.59 13.51
C VAL A 678 -13.82 11.01 13.98
N VAL A 679 -13.15 11.50 15.03
CA VAL A 679 -13.37 12.88 15.51
C VAL A 679 -12.91 13.91 14.48
N ALA A 680 -11.80 13.68 13.79
CA ALA A 680 -11.36 14.54 12.70
C ALA A 680 -12.39 14.61 11.57
N VAL A 681 -13.04 13.49 11.22
CA VAL A 681 -14.17 13.46 10.27
C VAL A 681 -15.36 14.29 10.78
N LEU A 682 -15.76 14.13 12.05
CA LEU A 682 -16.86 14.90 12.65
C LEU A 682 -16.58 16.41 12.65
N LEU A 683 -15.32 16.80 12.79
CA LEU A 683 -14.84 18.18 12.71
C LEU A 683 -14.55 18.65 11.27
N GLN A 684 -14.78 17.80 10.27
CA GLN A 684 -14.51 18.05 8.84
C GLN A 684 -13.02 18.27 8.48
N HIS A 685 -12.11 17.84 9.33
CA HIS A 685 -10.66 17.84 9.07
C HIS A 685 -10.26 16.56 8.31
N TYR A 686 -10.70 16.45 7.06
CA TYR A 686 -10.54 15.22 6.26
C TYR A 686 -9.08 14.82 6.00
N GLU A 687 -8.16 15.80 5.88
CA GLU A 687 -6.73 15.52 5.66
C GLU A 687 -6.08 14.87 6.89
N GLU A 688 -6.40 15.36 8.10
CA GLU A 688 -5.96 14.75 9.35
C GLU A 688 -6.55 13.35 9.50
N ALA A 689 -7.84 13.19 9.19
CA ALA A 689 -8.52 11.90 9.25
C ALA A 689 -7.87 10.84 8.34
N GLU A 690 -7.53 11.21 7.10
CA GLU A 690 -6.82 10.30 6.18
C GLU A 690 -5.51 9.80 6.81
N ILE A 691 -4.71 10.70 7.40
CA ILE A 691 -3.44 10.33 8.03
C ILE A 691 -3.66 9.37 9.21
N PHE A 692 -4.68 9.61 10.04
CA PHE A 692 -4.99 8.73 11.17
C PHE A 692 -5.43 7.33 10.73
N PHE A 693 -6.32 7.25 9.74
CA PHE A 693 -6.80 5.95 9.23
C PHE A 693 -5.70 5.19 8.49
N GLU A 694 -4.94 5.84 7.61
CA GLU A 694 -3.80 5.22 6.94
C GLU A 694 -2.76 4.72 7.95
N ASN A 695 -2.44 5.52 8.97
CA ASN A 695 -1.50 5.09 10.02
C ASN A 695 -2.02 3.83 10.71
N ALA A 696 -3.29 3.81 11.12
CA ALA A 696 -3.90 2.66 11.78
C ALA A 696 -3.90 1.39 10.91
N CYS A 697 -4.19 1.51 9.60
CA CYS A 697 -4.13 0.39 8.65
C CYS A 697 -2.71 -0.15 8.46
N CYS A 698 -1.70 0.70 8.63
CA CYS A 698 -0.30 0.32 8.51
C CYS A 698 0.29 -0.28 9.79
N LEU A 699 -0.43 -0.38 10.92
CA LEU A 699 0.11 -0.92 12.18
C LEU A 699 -0.03 -2.45 12.29
N GLU A 700 0.84 -3.05 13.11
CA GLU A 700 0.83 -4.48 13.42
C GLU A 700 0.41 -4.70 14.88
N PRO A 701 -0.49 -5.65 15.19
CA PRO A 701 -1.19 -6.55 14.26
C PRO A 701 -2.25 -5.81 13.41
N PRO A 702 -2.57 -6.31 12.20
CA PRO A 702 -3.55 -5.67 11.32
C PRO A 702 -4.95 -5.72 11.93
N SER A 703 -5.67 -4.59 11.88
CA SER A 703 -7.01 -4.46 12.45
C SER A 703 -8.08 -4.43 11.36
N ILE A 704 -9.10 -5.29 11.50
CA ILE A 704 -10.27 -5.32 10.62
C ILE A 704 -11.06 -4.02 10.73
N GLU A 705 -11.18 -3.49 11.94
CA GLU A 705 -11.86 -2.21 12.24
C GLU A 705 -11.17 -1.04 11.54
N ALA A 706 -9.83 -1.03 11.52
CA ALA A 706 -9.05 0.02 10.86
C ALA A 706 -9.33 0.07 9.35
N TRP A 707 -9.23 -1.06 8.67
CA TRP A 707 -9.54 -1.16 7.25
C TRP A 707 -11.00 -0.85 6.93
N THR A 708 -11.94 -1.28 7.79
CA THR A 708 -13.37 -1.00 7.62
C THR A 708 -13.67 0.50 7.76
N LEU A 709 -13.13 1.17 8.78
CA LEU A 709 -13.30 2.61 8.97
C LEU A 709 -12.63 3.42 7.87
N SER A 710 -11.45 3.00 7.40
CA SER A 710 -10.81 3.60 6.23
C SER A 710 -11.66 3.46 4.96
N GLY A 711 -12.32 2.31 4.77
CA GLY A 711 -13.26 2.09 3.66
C GLY A 711 -14.44 3.04 3.70
N LEU A 712 -15.12 3.14 4.85
CA LEU A 712 -16.23 4.07 5.09
C LEU A 712 -15.83 5.54 4.90
N PHE A 713 -14.61 5.91 5.34
CA PHE A 713 -14.07 7.24 5.13
C PHE A 713 -13.91 7.57 3.64
N TYR A 714 -13.35 6.64 2.85
CA TYR A 714 -13.19 6.85 1.41
C TYR A 714 -14.51 6.83 0.65
N GLU A 715 -15.49 6.04 1.09
CA GLU A 715 -16.86 6.06 0.56
C GLU A 715 -17.51 7.43 0.79
N MET A 716 -17.39 7.99 2.00
CA MET A 716 -17.84 9.36 2.31
C MET A 716 -17.14 10.42 1.43
N LYS A 717 -15.89 10.17 1.00
CA LYS A 717 -15.16 11.04 0.07
C LYS A 717 -15.46 10.79 -1.41
N ASN A 718 -16.39 9.89 -1.73
CA ASN A 718 -16.68 9.42 -3.08
C ASN A 718 -15.47 8.82 -3.80
N ASN A 719 -14.49 8.29 -3.05
CA ASN A 719 -13.35 7.57 -3.62
C ASN A 719 -13.60 6.06 -3.53
N ASN A 720 -14.48 5.58 -4.41
CA ASN A 720 -14.94 4.18 -4.44
C ASN A 720 -13.78 3.17 -4.61
N THR A 721 -12.70 3.58 -5.25
CA THR A 721 -11.55 2.72 -5.56
C THR A 721 -10.79 2.31 -4.31
N ARG A 722 -10.44 3.29 -3.47
CA ARG A 722 -9.78 3.07 -2.19
C ARG A 722 -10.73 2.45 -1.18
N ALA A 723 -12.02 2.80 -1.22
CA ALA A 723 -13.03 2.19 -0.37
C ALA A 723 -13.13 0.68 -0.62
N GLU A 724 -13.26 0.26 -1.89
CA GLU A 724 -13.33 -1.15 -2.28
C GLU A 724 -12.08 -1.93 -1.87
N LEU A 725 -10.88 -1.36 -2.07
CA LEU A 725 -9.64 -1.99 -1.60
C LEU A 725 -9.59 -2.15 -0.08
N ALA A 726 -9.97 -1.12 0.67
CA ALA A 726 -9.97 -1.17 2.12
C ALA A 726 -10.96 -2.24 2.63
N PHE A 727 -12.17 -2.34 2.06
CA PHE A 727 -13.12 -3.38 2.41
C PHE A 727 -12.64 -4.78 2.00
N ARG A 728 -11.93 -4.90 0.87
CA ARG A 728 -11.32 -6.17 0.44
C ARG A 728 -10.26 -6.65 1.43
N GLU A 729 -9.35 -5.78 1.86
CA GLU A 729 -8.34 -6.12 2.87
C GLU A 729 -9.00 -6.46 4.22
N ALA A 730 -10.02 -5.70 4.65
CA ALA A 730 -10.78 -6.04 5.85
C ALA A 730 -11.42 -7.44 5.77
N LYS A 731 -12.03 -7.78 4.63
CA LYS A 731 -12.66 -9.09 4.39
C LYS A 731 -11.64 -10.23 4.37
N LYS A 732 -10.45 -9.98 3.81
CA LYS A 732 -9.34 -10.94 3.79
C LYS A 732 -8.84 -11.24 5.21
N LEU A 733 -8.63 -10.21 6.02
CA LEU A 733 -8.25 -10.37 7.43
C LEU A 733 -9.32 -11.11 8.24
N LEU A 734 -10.60 -10.75 8.06
CA LEU A 734 -11.71 -11.44 8.72
C LEU A 734 -11.76 -12.94 8.36
N ARG A 735 -11.53 -13.28 7.10
CA ARG A 735 -11.47 -14.69 6.67
C ARG A 735 -10.29 -15.43 7.29
N ALA A 736 -9.12 -14.79 7.35
CA ALA A 736 -7.93 -15.38 7.99
C ALA A 736 -8.20 -15.67 9.47
N GLN A 737 -8.77 -14.71 10.21
CA GLN A 737 -9.15 -14.89 11.61
C GLN A 737 -10.19 -16.02 11.78
N LEU A 738 -11.24 -16.05 10.96
CA LEU A 738 -12.25 -17.12 11.00
C LEU A 738 -11.66 -18.50 10.66
N ALA A 739 -10.64 -18.56 9.79
CA ALA A 739 -9.94 -19.80 9.46
C ALA A 739 -9.07 -20.28 10.64
N GLU A 740 -8.38 -19.37 11.32
CA GLU A 740 -7.64 -19.65 12.55
C GLU A 740 -8.59 -20.15 13.65
N GLU A 741 -9.69 -19.43 13.93
CA GLU A 741 -10.69 -19.84 14.92
C GLU A 741 -11.30 -21.23 14.62
N ARG A 742 -11.54 -21.55 13.35
CA ARG A 742 -12.02 -22.88 12.92
C ARG A 742 -10.96 -23.97 13.00
N SER A 743 -9.68 -23.64 13.00
CA SER A 743 -8.59 -24.59 13.18
C SER A 743 -8.33 -24.94 14.65
N ILE A 744 -8.84 -24.12 15.58
CA ILE A 744 -8.61 -24.23 17.03
C ILE A 744 -9.44 -25.31 17.78
N PRO A 745 -10.51 -25.97 17.26
CA PRO A 745 -11.20 -27.04 17.98
C PRO A 745 -10.88 -28.47 17.46
N GLN A 746 -9.60 -28.81 17.26
CA GLN A 746 -9.17 -30.23 17.12
C GLN A 746 -7.98 -30.63 18.01
N ALA A 747 -7.28 -29.69 18.63
CA ALA A 747 -6.17 -29.99 19.56
C ALA A 747 -6.64 -30.18 21.03
N ALA A 748 -7.86 -29.77 21.38
CA ALA A 748 -8.36 -29.82 22.76
C ALA A 748 -9.22 -31.05 23.10
N GLU A 749 -9.64 -31.86 22.12
CA GLU A 749 -10.47 -33.08 22.37
C GLU A 749 -9.73 -34.42 22.20
N GLY A 750 -8.44 -34.40 21.87
CA GLY A 750 -7.61 -35.63 21.75
C GLY A 750 -6.93 -36.11 23.04
N GLY A 751 -7.13 -35.42 24.17
CA GLY A 751 -6.38 -35.61 25.42
C GLY A 751 -7.20 -36.16 26.60
N ARG A 752 -8.14 -37.07 26.38
CA ARG A 752 -8.78 -37.85 27.46
C ARG A 752 -8.68 -39.36 27.19
N GLU A 753 -7.46 -39.84 26.95
CA GLU A 753 -7.15 -41.25 27.16
C GLU A 753 -6.77 -41.50 28.63
N LYS A 754 -7.73 -42.11 29.32
CA LYS A 754 -7.63 -42.97 30.51
C LYS A 754 -6.22 -43.18 31.07
N THR A 755 -5.88 -42.46 32.14
CA THR A 755 -4.94 -42.95 33.14
C THR A 755 -5.74 -43.53 34.30
N GLN A 756 -5.90 -44.85 34.29
CA GLN A 756 -6.39 -45.60 35.44
C GLN A 756 -5.29 -45.65 36.50
N THR A 757 -5.53 -45.05 37.67
CA THR A 757 -4.83 -45.37 38.92
C THR A 757 -5.76 -46.21 39.80
N PRO A 758 -5.28 -47.32 40.41
CA PRO A 758 -6.12 -48.21 41.20
C PRO A 758 -6.29 -47.64 42.61
N ALA A 759 -7.51 -47.29 43.00
CA ALA A 759 -7.83 -46.90 44.37
C ALA A 759 -8.28 -48.14 45.16
N ALA A 760 -7.50 -48.46 46.18
CA ALA A 760 -7.76 -49.51 47.15
C ALA A 760 -8.99 -49.19 48.03
N SER A 761 -9.70 -50.28 48.34
CA SER A 761 -10.76 -50.42 49.34
C SER A 761 -10.40 -49.79 50.70
N ALA A 762 -11.26 -48.90 51.21
CA ALA A 762 -11.42 -48.67 52.64
C ALA A 762 -12.86 -48.25 52.96
N ARG A 763 -13.57 -49.14 53.67
CA ARG A 763 -14.85 -48.90 54.37
C ARG A 763 -14.64 -47.95 55.55
N SER A 764 -15.63 -47.09 55.83
CA SER A 764 -16.29 -46.94 57.15
C SER A 764 -17.17 -45.68 57.12
N GLN A 765 -18.49 -45.83 57.17
CA GLN A 765 -19.34 -45.65 58.36
C GLN A 765 -19.50 -44.18 58.79
N SER A 766 -20.70 -43.68 58.55
CA SER A 766 -21.30 -42.52 59.20
C SER A 766 -21.50 -42.76 60.70
N PRO A 767 -21.27 -41.73 61.53
CA PRO A 767 -21.99 -41.57 62.78
C PRO A 767 -22.89 -40.34 62.68
N GLY A 768 -24.19 -40.52 62.87
CA GLY A 768 -25.03 -39.43 63.39
C GLY A 768 -24.62 -39.13 64.84
N PRO A 769 -24.90 -37.92 65.31
CA PRO A 769 -25.94 -37.84 66.34
C PRO A 769 -26.84 -36.62 66.10
N ASP A 770 -27.80 -36.46 67.01
CA ASP A 770 -28.63 -35.28 67.23
C ASP A 770 -28.03 -33.93 66.79
#